data_AF-A0A0W8G8X7-F1
#
_entry.id   AF-A0A0W8G8X7-F1
#
_cell.length_a   1.000
_cell.length_b   1.000
_cell.length_c   1.000
_cell.angle_alpha   90.00
_cell.angle_beta   90.00
_cell.angle_gamma   90.00
#
_symmetry.space_group_name_H-M   'P 1'
#
loop_
_entity.id
_entity.type
_entity.pdbx_description
1 polymer ?
#
loop_
_entity_poly.entity_id
_entity_poly.type
_entity_poly.pdbx_seq_one_letter_code
_entity_poly.pdbx_strand_id
1 'polypeptide(L)'
;MFDREDYTLLKIVSDVLGRRKIPGMRRLLTPYLHPHGIKEMAAPRELRMAYAIIHLLGSLEAGMAGDRIKALRSLRDEVLFSAESDLEKNTARLLLQTIKELVRAKDDPLRQLELAHDFRAASSGKPRIVRRGLAEHHLLEMPEEWNQLAFDDHVHDANTKGRKSPTHLIMDAWIKGIRKLTVIHNNFIRPEVASELLQAARIMGISVRIGLEYRTRHAGGYLKMIWIPRGFHELEEFLEFLTKPEVGAFLRRGREAAQFQKRYVLEALDAFNAVHRQAIGDTCGVDVPLLDPEAFTAFVGAGQTSLMHLGRFAHNAVQEALARKAHGLLAAGADPSGRELAPVFAHMDRFSPEHLIEAYLSPEQNPGFKNPDIPCDGTECPDILCLTPCELIETVHEFHSLNRFVLTLDGHGPEDVLMIVSECRGAVTHVEIFNLHDYEVDPSRDNAEIIELIAAVNSGNPVKIKKFVRRVMRRLQERNGPGDAEKLSRLSDVLDNMAGLMDYYKTTPLRACIGTDSTGQSCRHHGMGLVVKDTLPARAARHLERGHSHQRKALPVGVEVAASLQYHTAAGASPMTLRAARLALFAPLFRHAALKPSLKWSRVRYFRATEKNANIYTLGGIQPPSGEAFKSTVLAGPRTPRFSLRYANSGVKNSLKILAGFIPAALSFGLTKDWWVLCWFGPLIWFGITGLRNVIQSVFGSGGLRRSPVLKWNEYVSFSRLADSLLYTGFSVPLLDYVVKTLVMDQGFQVTAQSNPVALYTVMATVNGIYIAAHNAFRGLPRRAAAGNLFRSAVSIPLAIGVNALVSGLLSMAGVPDAGAVIQQWAAIISKLCSDGVAGVIEGLADRSKYIAMRLRDYKAKSKKLYDTYSTLEVRFPQKDVESLLESPQELSEALSADKADLEKILYVNALDLLYFWMYQPRARTVLRLLIPGMSQDERRAFLLSQYVLRREYEISRLFLDGLVGKNFARALSFYLSHYQDYLDELQKLAGRCPASEPPEWDAPPPLDDVPESGP
;
A
#
# COMPACT_ATOMS: atom_id res chain seq x y z
N MET A 1 11.51 -7.48 -29.16
CA MET A 1 10.73 -8.73 -29.10
C MET A 1 10.40 -9.01 -27.64
N PHE A 2 9.11 -8.96 -27.28
CA PHE A 2 8.58 -9.17 -25.92
C PHE A 2 8.39 -10.66 -25.59
N ASP A 3 8.10 -11.00 -24.34
CA ASP A 3 7.80 -12.38 -23.94
C ASP A 3 6.36 -12.76 -24.32
N ARG A 4 6.10 -14.04 -24.61
CA ARG A 4 4.75 -14.54 -24.96
C ARG A 4 3.73 -14.28 -23.85
N GLU A 5 4.18 -14.29 -22.60
CA GLU A 5 3.33 -14.03 -21.44
C GLU A 5 2.93 -12.55 -21.34
N ASP A 6 3.72 -11.61 -21.88
CA ASP A 6 3.36 -10.18 -21.95
C ASP A 6 2.10 -10.00 -22.82
N TYR A 7 2.07 -10.65 -23.99
CA TYR A 7 0.89 -10.67 -24.86
C TYR A 7 -0.32 -11.36 -24.22
N THR A 8 -0.07 -12.42 -23.43
CA THR A 8 -1.14 -13.16 -22.75
C THR A 8 -1.79 -12.29 -21.67
N LEU A 9 -0.98 -11.53 -20.93
CA LEU A 9 -1.46 -10.55 -19.96
C LEU A 9 -2.30 -9.45 -20.63
N LEU A 10 -1.84 -8.88 -21.75
CA LEU A 10 -2.61 -7.87 -22.48
C LEU A 10 -3.94 -8.38 -23.04
N LYS A 11 -3.96 -9.63 -23.52
CA LYS A 11 -5.20 -10.26 -23.96
C LYS A 11 -6.21 -10.34 -22.82
N ILE A 12 -5.76 -10.75 -21.63
CA ILE A 12 -6.61 -10.80 -20.43
C ILE A 12 -7.13 -9.40 -20.05
N VAL A 13 -6.27 -8.37 -20.10
CA VAL A 13 -6.70 -6.99 -19.87
C VAL A 13 -7.79 -6.58 -20.84
N SER A 14 -7.56 -6.79 -22.12
CA SER A 14 -8.50 -6.42 -23.19
C SER A 14 -9.82 -7.16 -23.05
N ASP A 15 -9.79 -8.46 -22.74
CA ASP A 15 -10.99 -9.28 -22.59
C ASP A 15 -11.84 -8.84 -21.37
N VAL A 16 -11.21 -8.45 -20.25
CA VAL A 16 -11.92 -8.00 -19.04
C VAL A 16 -12.49 -6.59 -19.21
N LEU A 17 -11.72 -5.66 -19.79
CA LEU A 17 -12.18 -4.29 -20.08
C LEU A 17 -13.29 -4.27 -21.14
N GLY A 18 -13.20 -5.14 -22.16
CA GLY A 18 -14.22 -5.31 -23.19
C GLY A 18 -15.51 -5.97 -22.69
N ARG A 19 -15.65 -6.19 -21.37
CA ARG A 19 -16.82 -6.79 -20.69
C ARG A 19 -17.29 -8.11 -21.29
N ARG A 20 -16.44 -8.83 -22.02
CA ARG A 20 -16.73 -10.21 -22.39
C ARG A 20 -16.81 -10.98 -21.07
N LYS A 21 -17.99 -11.47 -20.71
CA LYS A 21 -18.17 -12.32 -19.53
C LYS A 21 -17.21 -13.50 -19.69
N ILE A 22 -16.06 -13.49 -19.02
CA ILE A 22 -15.18 -14.67 -18.94
C ILE A 22 -15.68 -15.47 -17.73
N PRO A 23 -16.58 -16.46 -17.90
CA PRO A 23 -17.31 -17.04 -16.78
C PRO A 23 -16.38 -17.83 -15.84
N GLY A 24 -15.21 -18.26 -16.34
CA GLY A 24 -14.22 -19.01 -15.57
C GLY A 24 -13.24 -18.15 -14.75
N MET A 25 -12.96 -16.90 -15.13
CA MET A 25 -11.91 -16.12 -14.46
C MET A 25 -12.43 -15.42 -13.20
N ARG A 26 -13.69 -14.96 -13.17
CA ARG A 26 -14.33 -14.39 -11.95
C ARG A 26 -14.31 -15.37 -10.78
N ARG A 27 -14.44 -16.66 -11.08
CA ARG A 27 -14.42 -17.72 -10.07
C ARG A 27 -13.02 -18.03 -9.52
N LEU A 28 -11.92 -17.65 -10.20
CA LEU A 28 -10.57 -17.72 -9.62
C LEU A 28 -10.35 -16.72 -8.46
N LEU A 29 -11.16 -15.67 -8.40
CA LEU A 29 -11.22 -14.71 -7.28
C LEU A 29 -12.36 -15.04 -6.32
N THR A 30 -12.90 -16.26 -6.36
CA THR A 30 -13.91 -16.69 -5.38
C THR A 30 -13.40 -16.33 -4.00
N PRO A 31 -14.23 -15.64 -3.18
CA PRO A 31 -13.87 -15.33 -1.81
C PRO A 31 -13.33 -16.59 -1.10
N TYR A 32 -12.47 -16.40 -0.10
CA TYR A 32 -11.92 -17.46 0.75
C TYR A 32 -10.75 -18.28 0.18
N LEU A 33 -10.56 -18.42 -1.14
CA LEU A 33 -9.37 -19.09 -1.72
C LEU A 33 -8.07 -18.33 -1.40
N HIS A 34 -7.06 -19.03 -0.88
CA HIS A 34 -5.78 -18.44 -0.55
C HIS A 34 -4.92 -18.15 -1.80
N PRO A 35 -4.24 -17.00 -1.91
CA PRO A 35 -3.29 -16.68 -2.98
C PRO A 35 -2.27 -17.79 -3.27
N HIS A 36 -1.69 -18.38 -2.20
CA HIS A 36 -0.79 -19.54 -2.25
C HIS A 36 -1.49 -20.91 -2.17
N GLY A 37 -2.81 -20.94 -2.39
CA GLY A 37 -3.68 -22.12 -2.25
C GLY A 37 -3.88 -22.87 -3.56
N ILE A 38 -4.91 -23.73 -3.60
CA ILE A 38 -5.14 -24.68 -4.70
C ILE A 38 -5.32 -24.00 -6.07
N LYS A 39 -5.72 -22.72 -6.09
CA LYS A 39 -5.85 -21.93 -7.33
C LYS A 39 -4.54 -21.68 -8.07
N GLU A 40 -3.39 -21.89 -7.44
CA GLU A 40 -2.09 -21.88 -8.13
C GLU A 40 -1.99 -22.93 -9.22
N MET A 41 -2.72 -24.04 -9.10
CA MET A 41 -2.74 -25.09 -10.11
C MET A 41 -3.49 -24.68 -11.39
N ALA A 42 -4.37 -23.69 -11.31
CA ALA A 42 -5.23 -23.28 -12.42
C ALA A 42 -4.68 -22.09 -13.22
N ALA A 43 -3.96 -21.17 -12.56
CA ALA A 43 -3.37 -19.99 -13.20
C ALA A 43 -2.08 -19.57 -12.48
N PRO A 44 -1.06 -19.05 -13.18
CA PRO A 44 0.15 -18.50 -12.55
C PRO A 44 -0.15 -17.21 -11.78
N ARG A 45 0.71 -16.90 -10.81
CA ARG A 45 0.52 -15.80 -9.84
C ARG A 45 0.32 -14.45 -10.52
N GLU A 46 1.16 -14.12 -11.49
CA GLU A 46 1.15 -12.84 -12.19
C GLU A 46 -0.19 -12.58 -12.88
N LEU A 47 -0.79 -13.63 -13.47
CA LEU A 47 -2.09 -13.53 -14.12
C LEU A 47 -3.23 -13.38 -13.11
N ARG A 48 -3.18 -14.08 -11.97
CA ARG A 48 -4.18 -13.92 -10.90
C ARG A 48 -4.15 -12.51 -10.32
N MET A 49 -2.96 -11.98 -10.05
CA MET A 49 -2.77 -10.61 -9.56
C MET A 49 -3.33 -9.60 -10.57
N ALA A 50 -2.92 -9.69 -11.84
CA ALA A 50 -3.43 -8.79 -12.87
C ALA A 50 -4.95 -8.86 -12.98
N TYR A 51 -5.52 -10.07 -12.99
CA TYR A 51 -6.96 -10.27 -13.04
C TYR A 51 -7.68 -9.63 -11.85
N ALA A 52 -7.16 -9.77 -10.62
CA ALA A 52 -7.71 -9.11 -9.44
C ALA A 52 -7.71 -7.59 -9.57
N ILE A 53 -6.62 -7.02 -10.10
CA ILE A 53 -6.49 -5.57 -10.29
C ILE A 53 -7.48 -5.08 -11.36
N ILE A 54 -7.55 -5.75 -12.51
CA ILE A 54 -8.43 -5.33 -13.61
C ILE A 54 -9.90 -5.51 -13.23
N HIS A 55 -10.23 -6.58 -12.49
CA HIS A 55 -11.59 -6.79 -11.97
C HIS A 55 -12.00 -5.66 -11.01
N LEU A 56 -11.09 -5.18 -10.16
CA LEU A 56 -11.35 -4.00 -9.35
C LEU A 56 -11.52 -2.76 -10.22
N LEU A 57 -10.62 -2.48 -11.16
CA LEU A 57 -10.73 -1.27 -12.01
C LEU A 57 -12.07 -1.26 -12.78
N GLY A 58 -12.48 -2.39 -13.36
CA GLY A 58 -13.78 -2.50 -14.02
C GLY A 58 -14.97 -2.33 -13.07
N SER A 59 -14.87 -2.78 -11.82
CA SER A 59 -15.93 -2.55 -10.82
C SER A 59 -15.96 -1.11 -10.30
N LEU A 60 -14.83 -0.41 -10.30
CA LEU A 60 -14.78 1.01 -9.95
C LEU A 60 -15.45 1.91 -10.98
N GLU A 61 -15.48 1.50 -12.26
CA GLU A 61 -16.10 2.26 -13.35
C GLU A 61 -17.63 2.07 -13.43
N ALA A 62 -18.14 0.86 -13.19
CA ALA A 62 -19.55 0.54 -13.43
C ALA A 62 -20.18 -0.44 -12.42
N GLY A 63 -19.43 -0.91 -11.42
CA GLY A 63 -19.93 -1.86 -10.43
C GLY A 63 -20.65 -1.19 -9.27
N MET A 64 -21.58 -1.91 -8.62
CA MET A 64 -22.23 -1.46 -7.38
C MET A 64 -21.25 -1.49 -6.20
N ALA A 65 -21.56 -0.78 -5.11
CA ALA A 65 -20.70 -0.71 -3.93
C ALA A 65 -20.28 -2.10 -3.39
N GLY A 66 -21.21 -3.05 -3.33
CA GLY A 66 -20.91 -4.42 -2.90
C GLY A 66 -19.90 -5.15 -3.80
N ASP A 67 -19.97 -4.96 -5.11
CA ASP A 67 -19.02 -5.55 -6.07
C ASP A 67 -17.64 -4.91 -5.96
N ARG A 68 -17.60 -3.59 -5.74
CA ARG A 68 -16.35 -2.85 -5.50
C ARG A 68 -15.64 -3.36 -4.25
N ILE A 69 -16.36 -3.53 -3.15
CA ILE A 69 -15.81 -4.05 -1.87
C ILE A 69 -15.32 -5.49 -2.01
N LYS A 70 -16.09 -6.37 -2.67
CA LYS A 70 -15.66 -7.75 -2.94
C LYS A 70 -14.39 -7.77 -3.79
N ALA A 71 -14.33 -6.98 -4.86
CA ALA A 71 -13.15 -6.87 -5.71
C ALA A 71 -11.93 -6.34 -4.95
N LEU A 72 -12.10 -5.35 -4.07
CA LEU A 72 -11.02 -4.79 -3.26
C LEU A 72 -10.46 -5.81 -2.26
N ARG A 73 -11.32 -6.64 -1.65
CA ARG A 73 -10.87 -7.76 -0.79
C ARG A 73 -10.03 -8.76 -1.57
N SER A 74 -10.51 -9.21 -2.72
CA SER A 74 -9.79 -10.17 -3.57
C SER A 74 -8.46 -9.59 -4.06
N LEU A 75 -8.43 -8.31 -4.41
CA LEU A 75 -7.21 -7.60 -4.76
C LEU A 75 -6.20 -7.60 -3.62
N ARG A 76 -6.61 -7.15 -2.44
CA ARG A 76 -5.72 -7.04 -1.28
C ARG A 76 -5.12 -8.40 -0.95
N ASP A 77 -5.95 -9.43 -0.90
CA ASP A 77 -5.50 -10.77 -0.59
C ASP A 77 -4.50 -11.25 -1.66
N GLU A 78 -4.77 -11.08 -2.96
CA GLU A 78 -3.80 -11.46 -4.01
C GLU A 78 -2.51 -10.64 -3.95
N VAL A 79 -2.58 -9.34 -3.77
CA VAL A 79 -1.42 -8.45 -3.96
C VAL A 79 -0.52 -8.41 -2.72
N LEU A 80 -1.08 -8.42 -1.51
CA LEU A 80 -0.29 -8.34 -0.28
C LEU A 80 0.35 -9.67 0.13
N PHE A 81 -0.29 -10.80 -0.18
CA PHE A 81 0.27 -12.11 0.19
C PHE A 81 1.22 -12.68 -0.85
N SER A 82 1.20 -12.18 -2.10
CA SER A 82 1.99 -12.73 -3.22
C SER A 82 3.45 -12.30 -3.28
N ALA A 83 3.82 -11.16 -2.69
CA ALA A 83 5.16 -10.61 -2.85
C ALA A 83 6.16 -11.33 -1.94
N GLU A 84 7.16 -11.99 -2.54
CA GLU A 84 8.17 -12.74 -1.79
C GLU A 84 9.44 -11.91 -1.48
N SER A 85 9.32 -10.63 -1.15
CA SER A 85 10.47 -9.73 -1.03
C SER A 85 10.47 -8.94 0.25
N ASP A 86 11.61 -8.36 0.61
CA ASP A 86 11.70 -7.39 1.72
C ASP A 86 10.97 -6.07 1.41
N LEU A 87 10.30 -5.91 0.26
CA LEU A 87 9.55 -4.73 -0.16
C LEU A 87 8.11 -5.07 -0.59
N GLU A 88 7.39 -5.90 0.18
CA GLU A 88 6.07 -6.43 -0.18
C GLU A 88 5.05 -5.33 -0.48
N LYS A 89 4.89 -4.36 0.43
CA LYS A 89 3.89 -3.29 0.29
C LYS A 89 4.26 -2.33 -0.82
N ASN A 90 5.53 -1.99 -0.97
CA ASN A 90 6.00 -1.16 -2.07
C ASN A 90 5.85 -1.84 -3.44
N THR A 91 6.10 -3.15 -3.52
CA THR A 91 5.87 -3.94 -4.74
C THR A 91 4.40 -3.93 -5.11
N ALA A 92 3.52 -4.19 -4.14
CA ALA A 92 2.08 -4.14 -4.31
C ALA A 92 1.57 -2.79 -4.84
N ARG A 93 2.06 -1.68 -4.28
CA ARG A 93 1.73 -0.31 -4.73
C ARG A 93 2.16 -0.07 -6.18
N LEU A 94 3.37 -0.51 -6.55
CA LEU A 94 3.88 -0.40 -7.91
C LEU A 94 3.02 -1.18 -8.91
N LEU A 95 2.66 -2.43 -8.58
CA LEU A 95 1.86 -3.28 -9.46
C LEU A 95 0.47 -2.67 -9.73
N LEU A 96 -0.18 -2.13 -8.70
CA LEU A 96 -1.45 -1.42 -8.86
C LEU A 96 -1.32 -0.20 -9.76
N GLN A 97 -0.29 0.62 -9.54
CA GLN A 97 -0.07 1.81 -10.35
C GLN A 97 0.27 1.46 -11.81
N THR A 98 1.04 0.39 -12.03
CA THR A 98 1.41 -0.08 -13.38
C THR A 98 0.18 -0.53 -14.17
N ILE A 99 -0.73 -1.30 -13.56
CA ILE A 99 -1.98 -1.71 -14.23
C ILE A 99 -2.89 -0.51 -14.49
N LYS A 100 -2.98 0.47 -13.58
CA LYS A 100 -3.73 1.71 -13.83
C LYS A 100 -3.21 2.42 -15.07
N GLU A 101 -1.90 2.54 -15.22
CA GLU A 101 -1.30 3.13 -16.43
C GLU A 101 -1.53 2.26 -17.67
N LEU A 102 -1.52 0.93 -17.53
CA LEU A 102 -1.78 0.00 -18.64
C LEU A 102 -3.21 0.16 -19.18
N VAL A 103 -4.19 0.31 -18.29
CA VAL A 103 -5.59 0.59 -18.67
C VAL A 103 -5.74 1.97 -19.31
N ARG A 104 -5.00 2.98 -18.82
CA ARG A 104 -4.98 4.33 -19.41
C ARG A 104 -4.38 4.35 -20.82
N ALA A 105 -3.35 3.54 -21.06
CA ALA A 105 -2.64 3.46 -22.33
C ALA A 105 -3.35 2.58 -23.39
N LYS A 106 -4.68 2.40 -23.32
CA LYS A 106 -5.45 1.53 -24.21
C LYS A 106 -5.28 1.82 -25.71
N ASP A 107 -4.98 3.07 -26.04
CA ASP A 107 -4.83 3.54 -27.42
C ASP A 107 -3.37 3.47 -27.91
N ASP A 108 -2.42 3.00 -27.08
CA ASP A 108 -1.00 2.76 -27.44
C ASP A 108 -0.58 1.31 -27.13
N PRO A 109 -0.76 0.37 -28.10
CA PRO A 109 -0.46 -1.05 -27.89
C PRO A 109 1.00 -1.35 -27.52
N LEU A 110 1.95 -0.55 -28.04
CA LEU A 110 3.37 -0.72 -27.72
C LEU A 110 3.62 -0.36 -26.26
N ARG A 111 3.06 0.76 -25.79
CA ARG A 111 3.16 1.16 -24.38
C ARG A 111 2.46 0.17 -23.46
N GLN A 112 1.35 -0.42 -23.86
CA GLN A 112 0.71 -1.49 -23.10
C GLN A 112 1.65 -2.70 -22.95
N LEU A 113 2.37 -3.11 -24.00
CA LEU A 113 3.34 -4.21 -23.92
C LEU A 113 4.51 -3.88 -22.99
N GLU A 114 5.02 -2.65 -23.04
CA GLU A 114 6.07 -2.19 -22.09
C GLU A 114 5.59 -2.26 -20.64
N LEU A 115 4.36 -1.79 -20.37
CA LEU A 115 3.76 -1.81 -19.04
C LEU A 115 3.45 -3.24 -18.56
N ALA A 116 3.02 -4.13 -19.46
CA ALA A 116 2.83 -5.55 -19.17
C ALA A 116 4.15 -6.22 -18.78
N HIS A 117 5.23 -5.91 -19.50
CA HIS A 117 6.56 -6.38 -19.17
C HIS A 117 7.06 -5.82 -17.82
N ASP A 118 6.89 -4.52 -17.59
CA ASP A 118 7.26 -3.87 -16.33
C ASP A 118 6.46 -4.43 -15.14
N PHE A 119 5.18 -4.77 -15.32
CA PHE A 119 4.36 -5.45 -14.33
C PHE A 119 4.93 -6.83 -13.94
N ARG A 120 5.29 -7.66 -14.92
CA ARG A 120 5.90 -8.98 -14.68
C ARG A 120 7.30 -8.86 -14.06
N ALA A 121 8.07 -7.85 -14.46
CA ALA A 121 9.36 -7.59 -13.84
C ALA A 121 9.20 -7.17 -12.36
N ALA A 122 8.19 -6.34 -12.05
CA ALA A 122 7.88 -5.87 -10.71
C ALA A 122 7.33 -6.98 -9.79
N SER A 123 6.57 -7.95 -10.32
CA SER A 123 6.00 -9.05 -9.53
C SER A 123 7.06 -9.92 -8.85
N SER A 124 8.31 -9.88 -9.35
CA SER A 124 9.44 -10.56 -8.73
C SER A 124 9.87 -9.95 -7.38
N GLY A 125 9.38 -8.75 -7.03
CA GLY A 125 9.72 -8.03 -5.80
C GLY A 125 11.20 -7.63 -5.67
N LYS A 126 11.99 -7.64 -6.75
CA LYS A 126 13.42 -7.29 -6.69
C LYS A 126 13.57 -5.81 -6.30
N PRO A 127 14.28 -5.47 -5.21
CA PRO A 127 14.28 -4.10 -4.69
C PRO A 127 14.71 -3.02 -5.69
N ARG A 128 15.62 -3.33 -6.61
CA ARG A 128 16.06 -2.40 -7.67
C ARG A 128 14.94 -2.12 -8.68
N ILE A 129 14.21 -3.14 -9.09
CA ILE A 129 13.10 -3.01 -10.05
C ILE A 129 11.97 -2.23 -9.39
N VAL A 130 11.62 -2.59 -8.15
CA VAL A 130 10.56 -1.94 -7.38
C VAL A 130 10.89 -0.46 -7.17
N ARG A 131 12.08 -0.12 -6.66
CA ARG A 131 12.47 1.28 -6.44
C ARG A 131 12.50 2.11 -7.72
N ARG A 132 13.02 1.53 -8.81
CA ARG A 132 13.02 2.21 -10.11
C ARG A 132 11.59 2.44 -10.60
N GLY A 133 10.73 1.44 -10.54
CA GLY A 133 9.33 1.56 -10.94
C GLY A 133 8.57 2.57 -10.08
N LEU A 134 8.80 2.58 -8.76
CA LEU A 134 8.25 3.61 -7.87
C LEU A 134 8.68 5.00 -8.32
N ALA A 135 9.97 5.21 -8.63
CA ALA A 135 10.47 6.50 -9.12
C ALA A 135 9.88 6.88 -10.50
N GLU A 136 9.77 5.93 -11.43
CA GLU A 136 9.17 6.13 -12.76
C GLU A 136 7.68 6.52 -12.66
N HIS A 137 6.97 6.02 -11.65
CA HIS A 137 5.59 6.40 -11.36
C HIS A 137 5.46 7.48 -10.29
N HIS A 138 6.57 8.13 -9.92
CA HIS A 138 6.64 9.20 -8.93
C HIS A 138 6.06 8.85 -7.54
N LEU A 139 6.08 7.57 -7.17
CA LEU A 139 5.73 7.09 -5.84
C LEU A 139 6.94 7.09 -4.91
N LEU A 140 6.77 7.55 -3.67
CA LEU A 140 7.82 7.46 -2.64
C LEU A 140 7.91 6.03 -2.08
N GLU A 141 9.13 5.56 -1.80
CA GLU A 141 9.38 4.33 -1.03
C GLU A 141 8.89 4.55 0.41
N MET A 142 7.89 3.78 0.83
CA MET A 142 7.36 3.79 2.21
C MET A 142 8.06 2.74 3.07
N PRO A 143 8.12 2.88 4.41
CA PRO A 143 8.65 1.83 5.26
C PRO A 143 7.72 0.60 5.21
N GLU A 144 8.30 -0.60 5.22
CA GLU A 144 7.54 -1.86 5.13
C GLU A 144 6.87 -2.23 6.45
N GLU A 145 7.40 -1.73 7.58
CA GLU A 145 6.71 -1.70 8.87
C GLU A 145 5.38 -0.92 8.80
N TRP A 146 5.24 -0.05 7.80
CA TRP A 146 4.05 0.77 7.54
C TRP A 146 3.70 1.63 8.74
N ASN A 147 4.71 2.30 9.29
CA ASN A 147 4.63 3.14 10.47
C ASN A 147 4.78 4.65 10.15
N GLN A 148 4.98 5.03 8.89
CA GLN A 148 5.15 6.42 8.46
C GLN A 148 3.97 7.32 8.87
N LEU A 149 4.23 8.60 9.02
CA LEU A 149 3.20 9.64 9.13
C LEU A 149 2.86 10.16 7.74
N ALA A 150 1.92 9.48 7.09
CA ALA A 150 1.31 9.89 5.83
C ALA A 150 -0.20 10.00 6.02
N PHE A 151 -0.77 11.16 5.74
CA PHE A 151 -2.15 11.47 6.10
C PHE A 151 -2.78 12.53 5.19
N ASP A 152 -4.10 12.67 5.29
CA ASP A 152 -4.85 13.83 4.83
C ASP A 152 -6.02 14.05 5.77
N ASP A 153 -6.08 15.21 6.44
CA ASP A 153 -7.15 15.48 7.41
C ASP A 153 -8.37 16.18 6.76
N HIS A 154 -8.38 16.43 5.43
CA HIS A 154 -9.53 16.96 4.68
C HIS A 154 -9.50 16.52 3.20
N VAL A 155 -10.39 15.60 2.80
CA VAL A 155 -10.55 15.17 1.40
C VAL A 155 -12.01 14.86 1.06
N HIS A 156 -12.37 14.98 -0.22
CA HIS A 156 -13.71 14.67 -0.73
C HIS A 156 -13.74 13.45 -1.65
N ASP A 157 -14.87 12.74 -1.61
CA ASP A 157 -15.19 11.64 -2.51
C ASP A 157 -16.28 12.05 -3.54
N ALA A 158 -16.69 11.12 -4.39
CA ALA A 158 -17.73 11.33 -5.40
C ALA A 158 -19.12 11.65 -4.85
N ASN A 159 -19.36 11.49 -3.54
CA ASN A 159 -20.65 11.81 -2.95
C ASN A 159 -20.78 13.31 -2.61
N THR A 160 -19.70 14.10 -2.75
CA THR A 160 -19.70 15.55 -2.52
C THR A 160 -19.15 16.35 -3.69
N LYS A 161 -17.87 16.75 -3.68
CA LYS A 161 -17.20 17.50 -4.75
C LYS A 161 -16.03 16.73 -5.39
N GLY A 162 -15.72 15.54 -4.86
CA GLY A 162 -14.68 14.67 -5.39
C GLY A 162 -15.13 13.90 -6.64
N ARG A 163 -14.19 13.21 -7.30
CA ARG A 163 -14.46 12.42 -8.52
C ARG A 163 -14.56 10.90 -8.27
N LYS A 164 -14.01 10.42 -7.16
CA LYS A 164 -13.74 9.00 -6.92
C LYS A 164 -14.74 8.42 -5.93
N SER A 165 -15.32 7.27 -6.23
CA SER A 165 -16.10 6.49 -5.27
C SER A 165 -15.30 6.24 -3.98
N PRO A 166 -15.95 6.00 -2.83
CA PRO A 166 -15.25 5.70 -1.58
C PRO A 166 -14.20 4.60 -1.73
N THR A 167 -14.54 3.49 -2.40
CA THR A 167 -13.60 2.38 -2.64
C THR A 167 -12.39 2.83 -3.48
N HIS A 168 -12.60 3.60 -4.54
CA HIS A 168 -11.52 4.13 -5.38
C HIS A 168 -10.63 5.09 -4.60
N LEU A 169 -11.22 6.00 -3.81
CA LEU A 169 -10.48 6.94 -2.97
C LEU A 169 -9.52 6.22 -2.02
N ILE A 170 -10.00 5.19 -1.33
CA ILE A 170 -9.19 4.39 -0.39
C ILE A 170 -8.08 3.61 -1.12
N MET A 171 -8.37 3.01 -2.27
CA MET A 171 -7.34 2.36 -3.08
C MET A 171 -6.23 3.35 -3.46
N ASP A 172 -6.60 4.54 -3.92
CA ASP A 172 -5.63 5.57 -4.32
C ASP A 172 -4.85 6.15 -3.14
N ALA A 173 -5.49 6.31 -1.98
CA ALA A 173 -4.82 6.70 -0.74
C ALA A 173 -3.76 5.67 -0.36
N TRP A 174 -4.10 4.38 -0.46
CA TRP A 174 -3.19 3.28 -0.16
C TRP A 174 -2.00 3.22 -1.13
N ILE A 175 -2.24 3.38 -2.44
CA ILE A 175 -1.18 3.46 -3.45
C ILE A 175 -0.22 4.62 -3.15
N LYS A 176 -0.71 5.77 -2.70
CA LYS A 176 0.13 6.90 -2.29
C LYS A 176 0.89 6.65 -0.98
N GLY A 177 0.52 5.65 -0.19
CA GLY A 177 1.12 5.33 1.10
C GLY A 177 0.48 6.05 2.29
N ILE A 178 -0.72 6.63 2.10
CA ILE A 178 -1.50 7.31 3.13
C ILE A 178 -2.02 6.28 4.14
N ARG A 179 -1.88 6.60 5.43
CA ARG A 179 -2.34 5.74 6.54
C ARG A 179 -3.54 6.26 7.29
N LYS A 180 -3.75 7.57 7.26
CA LYS A 180 -4.88 8.23 7.94
C LYS A 180 -5.57 9.19 6.98
N LEU A 181 -6.89 9.07 6.89
CA LEU A 181 -7.71 9.90 6.02
C LEU A 181 -8.93 10.41 6.77
N THR A 182 -9.29 11.67 6.59
CA THR A 182 -10.59 12.19 7.02
C THR A 182 -11.36 12.60 5.77
N VAL A 183 -12.44 11.89 5.47
CA VAL A 183 -13.28 12.17 4.30
C VAL A 183 -14.45 13.03 4.72
N ILE A 184 -14.54 14.21 4.13
CA ILE A 184 -15.52 15.24 4.47
C ILE A 184 -16.70 15.14 3.52
N HIS A 185 -17.90 15.06 4.09
CA HIS A 185 -19.16 15.13 3.37
C HIS A 185 -19.88 16.43 3.74
N ASN A 186 -20.56 17.06 2.79
CA ASN A 186 -21.23 18.34 3.02
C ASN A 186 -22.61 18.05 3.58
N ASN A 187 -22.96 18.65 4.71
CA ASN A 187 -24.27 18.64 5.38
C ASN A 187 -24.83 17.27 5.83
N PHE A 188 -24.63 16.16 5.10
CA PHE A 188 -25.15 14.84 5.46
C PHE A 188 -24.35 13.71 4.79
N ILE A 189 -24.50 12.49 5.33
CA ILE A 189 -23.99 11.25 4.73
C ILE A 189 -25.08 10.18 4.71
N ARG A 190 -25.09 9.35 3.66
CA ARG A 190 -25.96 8.18 3.57
C ARG A 190 -25.29 6.94 4.21
N PRO A 191 -26.02 6.08 4.93
CA PRO A 191 -25.45 4.88 5.54
C PRO A 191 -24.70 3.97 4.56
N GLU A 192 -25.15 3.86 3.31
CA GLU A 192 -24.51 3.00 2.30
C GLU A 192 -23.13 3.55 1.90
N VAL A 193 -23.00 4.87 1.83
CA VAL A 193 -21.73 5.55 1.52
C VAL A 193 -20.74 5.39 2.67
N ALA A 194 -21.21 5.61 3.91
CA ALA A 194 -20.44 5.38 5.12
C ALA A 194 -19.94 3.93 5.20
N SER A 195 -20.84 2.98 4.92
CA SER A 195 -20.55 1.55 4.91
C SER A 195 -19.49 1.21 3.87
N GLU A 196 -19.62 1.68 2.63
CA GLU A 196 -18.61 1.45 1.58
C GLU A 196 -17.24 2.02 2.00
N LEU A 197 -17.21 3.27 2.47
CA LEU A 197 -15.96 3.95 2.85
C LEU A 197 -15.22 3.23 3.97
N LEU A 198 -15.92 2.92 5.06
CA LEU A 198 -15.33 2.29 6.24
C LEU A 198 -14.97 0.82 5.97
N GLN A 199 -15.76 0.10 5.16
CA GLN A 199 -15.39 -1.25 4.72
C GLN A 199 -14.13 -1.22 3.86
N ALA A 200 -14.04 -0.32 2.88
CA ALA A 200 -12.85 -0.19 2.04
C ALA A 200 -11.61 0.15 2.89
N ALA A 201 -11.75 1.06 3.85
CA ALA A 201 -10.71 1.44 4.80
C ALA A 201 -10.22 0.26 5.64
N ARG A 202 -11.15 -0.51 6.23
CA ARG A 202 -10.88 -1.73 7.00
C ARG A 202 -10.16 -2.78 6.15
N ILE A 203 -10.54 -2.92 4.88
CA ILE A 203 -9.87 -3.84 3.96
C ILE A 203 -8.42 -3.41 3.77
N MET A 204 -8.16 -2.16 3.38
CA MET A 204 -6.81 -1.69 3.05
C MET A 204 -5.93 -1.34 4.27
N GLY A 205 -6.49 -1.39 5.49
CA GLY A 205 -5.78 -1.05 6.71
C GLY A 205 -5.45 0.44 6.83
N ILE A 206 -6.35 1.30 6.34
CA ILE A 206 -6.26 2.76 6.46
C ILE A 206 -7.20 3.21 7.57
N SER A 207 -6.71 4.07 8.47
CA SER A 207 -7.56 4.70 9.48
C SER A 207 -8.36 5.82 8.83
N VAL A 208 -9.68 5.62 8.70
CA VAL A 208 -10.57 6.61 8.10
C VAL A 208 -11.49 7.21 9.15
N ARG A 209 -11.77 8.51 9.01
CA ARG A 209 -12.79 9.23 9.75
C ARG A 209 -13.74 9.89 8.76
N ILE A 210 -15.01 9.96 9.12
CA ILE A 210 -16.04 10.66 8.36
C ILE A 210 -16.31 11.97 9.09
N GLY A 211 -16.16 13.09 8.36
CA GLY A 211 -16.56 14.41 8.84
C GLY A 211 -17.76 14.93 8.04
N LEU A 212 -18.61 15.71 8.70
CA LEU A 212 -19.71 16.44 8.09
C LEU A 212 -19.43 17.94 8.21
N GLU A 213 -19.28 18.60 7.07
CA GLU A 213 -19.06 20.05 7.00
C GLU A 213 -20.41 20.78 6.97
N TYR A 214 -20.58 21.71 7.90
CA TYR A 214 -21.74 22.58 8.03
C TYR A 214 -21.31 24.04 7.92
N ARG A 215 -22.21 24.87 7.41
CA ARG A 215 -22.08 26.33 7.43
C ARG A 215 -22.84 26.88 8.62
N THR A 216 -22.18 27.66 9.46
CA THR A 216 -22.74 28.32 10.64
C THR A 216 -22.61 29.83 10.51
N ARG A 217 -23.53 30.57 11.11
CA ARG A 217 -23.54 32.03 11.07
C ARG A 217 -22.50 32.60 12.03
N HIS A 218 -21.63 33.47 11.54
CA HIS A 218 -20.64 34.20 12.34
C HIS A 218 -20.32 35.54 11.69
N ALA A 219 -20.36 36.62 12.49
CA ALA A 219 -19.98 37.98 12.06
C ALA A 219 -20.60 38.43 10.71
N GLY A 220 -21.90 38.18 10.52
CA GLY A 220 -22.64 38.57 9.30
C GLY A 220 -22.40 37.68 8.07
N GLY A 221 -21.58 36.63 8.18
CA GLY A 221 -21.30 35.68 7.10
C GLY A 221 -21.44 34.22 7.53
N TYR A 222 -21.02 33.32 6.65
CA TYR A 222 -20.89 31.90 6.97
C TYR A 222 -19.45 31.54 7.31
N LEU A 223 -19.31 30.76 8.37
CA LEU A 223 -18.11 30.06 8.79
C LEU A 223 -18.35 28.56 8.59
N LYS A 224 -17.35 27.76 8.22
CA LYS A 224 -17.53 26.31 8.16
C LYS A 224 -17.01 25.59 9.40
N MET A 225 -17.76 24.58 9.81
CA MET A 225 -17.45 23.70 10.91
C MET A 225 -17.58 22.26 10.47
N ILE A 226 -16.55 21.47 10.75
CA ILE A 226 -16.57 20.03 10.48
C ILE A 226 -16.85 19.29 11.78
N TRP A 227 -17.97 18.58 11.81
CA TRP A 227 -18.31 17.63 12.86
C TRP A 227 -17.81 16.23 12.51
N ILE A 228 -17.01 15.63 13.40
CA ILE A 228 -16.51 14.25 13.26
C ILE A 228 -16.97 13.45 14.50
N PRO A 229 -17.97 12.56 14.34
CA PRO A 229 -18.40 11.66 15.40
C PRO A 229 -17.25 10.73 15.87
N ARG A 230 -17.17 10.45 17.17
CA ARG A 230 -16.16 9.57 17.79
C ARG A 230 -16.83 8.55 18.71
N GLY A 231 -16.06 7.57 19.19
CA GLY A 231 -16.54 6.57 20.15
C GLY A 231 -16.97 5.23 19.55
N PHE A 232 -16.82 5.04 18.24
CA PHE A 232 -17.17 3.80 17.55
C PHE A 232 -15.93 2.93 17.39
N HIS A 233 -16.04 1.66 17.80
CA HIS A 233 -15.00 0.65 17.67
C HIS A 233 -15.21 -0.20 16.42
N GLU A 234 -16.47 -0.55 16.16
CA GLU A 234 -16.87 -1.35 15.00
C GLU A 234 -17.64 -0.52 13.97
N LEU A 235 -17.71 -1.05 12.75
CA LEU A 235 -18.44 -0.42 11.65
C LEU A 235 -19.94 -0.38 11.96
N GLU A 236 -20.44 -1.48 12.48
CA GLU A 236 -21.85 -1.74 12.72
C GLU A 236 -22.42 -0.73 13.73
N GLU A 237 -21.66 -0.40 14.78
CA GLU A 237 -22.01 0.64 15.77
C GLU A 237 -22.17 2.03 15.13
N PHE A 238 -21.28 2.39 14.19
CA PHE A 238 -21.38 3.67 13.49
C PHE A 238 -22.58 3.72 12.55
N LEU A 239 -22.91 2.61 11.88
CA LEU A 239 -24.09 2.54 11.01
C LEU A 239 -25.37 2.61 11.83
N GLU A 240 -25.44 1.91 12.96
CA GLU A 240 -26.56 1.99 13.90
C GLU A 240 -26.76 3.43 14.41
N PHE A 241 -25.66 4.12 14.74
CA PHE A 241 -25.69 5.52 15.12
C PHE A 241 -26.36 6.42 14.06
N LEU A 242 -26.04 6.23 12.78
CA LEU A 242 -26.67 7.00 11.69
C LEU A 242 -28.18 6.71 11.53
N THR A 243 -28.66 5.57 12.02
CA THR A 243 -30.08 5.18 11.95
C THR A 243 -30.91 5.64 13.14
N LYS A 244 -30.29 6.17 14.21
CA LYS A 244 -31.02 6.70 15.36
C LYS A 244 -32.00 7.81 14.93
N PRO A 245 -33.23 7.87 15.47
CA PRO A 245 -34.25 8.83 15.03
C PRO A 245 -33.80 10.30 15.07
N GLU A 246 -33.13 10.70 16.16
CA GLU A 246 -32.60 12.06 16.38
C GLU A 246 -31.50 12.41 15.37
N VAL A 247 -30.54 11.49 15.17
CA VAL A 247 -29.47 11.65 14.17
C VAL A 247 -30.07 11.70 12.76
N GLY A 248 -31.02 10.83 12.46
CA GLY A 248 -31.74 10.82 11.19
C GLY A 248 -32.50 12.12 10.93
N ALA A 249 -33.07 12.74 11.97
CA ALA A 249 -33.72 14.05 11.90
C ALA A 249 -32.72 15.17 11.63
N PHE A 250 -31.58 15.17 12.33
CA PHE A 250 -30.51 16.13 12.09
C PHE A 250 -29.95 16.02 10.66
N LEU A 251 -29.71 14.80 10.17
CA LEU A 251 -29.27 14.55 8.79
C LEU A 251 -30.34 14.91 7.74
N ARG A 252 -31.64 14.95 8.10
CA ARG A 252 -32.70 15.47 7.21
C ARG A 252 -32.55 16.98 7.01
N ARG A 253 -32.34 17.74 8.09
CA ARG A 253 -32.06 19.18 8.02
C ARG A 253 -30.83 19.47 7.14
N GLY A 254 -29.79 18.64 7.25
CA GLY A 254 -28.63 18.70 6.36
C GLY A 254 -28.96 18.44 4.88
N ARG A 255 -29.90 17.53 4.59
CA ARG A 255 -30.38 17.30 3.21
C ARG A 255 -31.12 18.50 2.64
N GLU A 256 -31.91 19.19 3.45
CA GLU A 256 -32.60 20.43 3.05
C GLU A 256 -31.61 21.54 2.70
N ALA A 257 -30.54 21.71 3.49
CA ALA A 257 -29.43 22.62 3.15
C ALA A 257 -28.75 22.27 1.82
N ALA A 258 -28.51 20.97 1.56
CA ALA A 258 -27.96 20.54 0.28
C ALA A 258 -28.92 20.77 -0.89
N GLN A 259 -30.24 20.61 -0.69
CA GLN A 259 -31.25 20.94 -1.70
C GLN A 259 -31.33 22.44 -1.97
N PHE A 260 -31.20 23.27 -0.94
CA PHE A 260 -31.13 24.72 -1.08
C PHE A 260 -29.93 25.13 -1.95
N GLN A 261 -28.74 24.58 -1.69
CA GLN A 261 -27.56 24.80 -2.53
C GLN A 261 -27.73 24.29 -3.97
N LYS A 262 -28.43 23.16 -4.16
CA LYS A 262 -28.70 22.60 -5.49
C LYS A 262 -29.48 23.57 -6.38
N ARG A 263 -30.39 24.38 -5.83
CA ARG A 263 -31.20 25.35 -6.61
C ARG A 263 -30.31 26.31 -7.38
N TYR A 264 -29.36 26.95 -6.70
CA TYR A 264 -28.39 27.85 -7.33
C TYR A 264 -27.59 27.16 -8.45
N VAL A 265 -27.18 25.90 -8.27
CA VAL A 265 -26.42 25.18 -9.31
C VAL A 265 -27.26 24.96 -10.57
N LEU A 266 -28.57 24.71 -10.44
CA LEU A 266 -29.45 24.57 -11.60
C LEU A 266 -29.69 25.92 -12.29
N GLU A 267 -29.90 27.00 -11.53
CA GLU A 267 -30.00 28.36 -12.07
C GLU A 267 -28.72 28.78 -12.83
N ALA A 268 -27.55 28.44 -12.28
CA ALA A 268 -26.26 28.69 -12.93
C ALA A 268 -26.09 27.85 -14.22
N LEU A 269 -26.66 26.64 -14.29
CA LEU A 269 -26.68 25.84 -15.52
C LEU A 269 -27.54 26.52 -16.59
N ASP A 270 -28.72 27.01 -16.22
CA ASP A 270 -29.61 27.72 -17.15
C ASP A 270 -28.96 29.01 -17.66
N ALA A 271 -28.32 29.78 -16.78
CA ALA A 271 -27.56 30.96 -17.17
C ALA A 271 -26.37 30.63 -18.08
N PHE A 272 -25.68 29.51 -17.83
CA PHE A 272 -24.63 29.04 -18.70
C PHE A 272 -25.15 28.77 -20.12
N ASN A 273 -26.29 28.10 -20.23
CA ASN A 273 -26.92 27.79 -21.51
C ASN A 273 -27.43 29.04 -22.26
N ALA A 274 -27.98 30.00 -21.53
CA ALA A 274 -28.55 31.22 -22.08
C ALA A 274 -27.48 32.24 -22.52
N VAL A 275 -26.43 32.42 -21.69
CA VAL A 275 -25.46 33.53 -21.85
C VAL A 275 -24.04 33.00 -22.00
N HIS A 276 -23.51 32.29 -21.01
CA HIS A 276 -22.06 32.05 -20.90
C HIS A 276 -21.50 31.17 -22.01
N ARG A 277 -22.27 30.18 -22.49
CA ARG A 277 -21.82 29.30 -23.60
C ARG A 277 -21.56 30.07 -24.90
N GLN A 278 -22.33 31.13 -25.16
CA GLN A 278 -22.19 31.96 -26.36
C GLN A 278 -20.91 32.78 -26.25
N ALA A 279 -20.69 33.44 -25.10
CA ALA A 279 -19.46 34.19 -24.84
C ALA A 279 -18.19 33.33 -24.94
N ILE A 280 -18.24 32.09 -24.44
CA ILE A 280 -17.14 31.13 -24.57
C ILE A 280 -16.96 30.72 -26.04
N GLY A 281 -18.06 30.44 -26.74
CA GLY A 281 -18.06 30.08 -28.15
C GLY A 281 -17.44 31.17 -29.03
N ASP A 282 -17.79 32.43 -28.82
CA ASP A 282 -17.23 33.59 -29.51
C ASP A 282 -15.73 33.75 -29.22
N THR A 283 -15.33 33.61 -27.94
CA THR A 283 -13.93 33.71 -27.52
C THR A 283 -13.06 32.62 -28.16
N CYS A 284 -13.59 31.41 -28.28
CA CYS A 284 -12.85 30.24 -28.77
C CYS A 284 -13.02 30.01 -30.27
N GLY A 285 -13.99 30.67 -30.91
CA GLY A 285 -14.48 30.36 -32.25
C GLY A 285 -14.92 28.91 -32.40
N VAL A 286 -15.75 28.41 -31.48
CA VAL A 286 -16.38 27.07 -31.50
C VAL A 286 -17.85 27.17 -31.10
N ASP A 287 -18.68 26.23 -31.55
CA ASP A 287 -20.05 26.09 -31.02
C ASP A 287 -20.05 25.17 -29.80
N VAL A 288 -20.35 25.73 -28.63
CA VAL A 288 -20.46 24.99 -27.36
C VAL A 288 -21.90 24.47 -27.22
N PRO A 289 -22.10 23.15 -27.12
CA PRO A 289 -23.45 22.57 -27.06
C PRO A 289 -24.19 22.98 -25.78
N LEU A 290 -25.52 22.94 -25.84
CA LEU A 290 -26.39 23.10 -24.67
C LEU A 290 -26.12 21.97 -23.66
N LEU A 291 -26.00 22.34 -22.39
CA LEU A 291 -25.90 21.39 -21.28
C LEU A 291 -27.29 20.90 -20.90
N ASP A 292 -27.53 19.60 -21.05
CA ASP A 292 -28.80 18.98 -20.66
C ASP A 292 -28.88 18.78 -19.13
N PRO A 293 -29.91 19.30 -18.43
CA PRO A 293 -30.11 19.10 -17.00
C PRO A 293 -30.25 17.63 -16.57
N GLU A 294 -30.84 16.77 -17.42
CA GLU A 294 -31.01 15.34 -17.11
C GLU A 294 -29.66 14.62 -17.19
N ALA A 295 -28.90 14.84 -18.27
CA ALA A 295 -27.54 14.35 -18.40
C ALA A 295 -26.62 14.86 -17.30
N PHE A 296 -26.77 16.12 -16.85
CA PHE A 296 -26.02 16.65 -15.71
C PHE A 296 -26.36 15.92 -14.41
N THR A 297 -27.64 15.66 -14.15
CA THR A 297 -28.07 14.91 -12.96
C THR A 297 -27.53 13.47 -13.00
N ALA A 298 -27.56 12.82 -14.16
CA ALA A 298 -26.96 11.49 -14.36
C ALA A 298 -25.43 11.50 -14.19
N PHE A 299 -24.77 12.58 -14.61
CA PHE A 299 -23.32 12.77 -14.44
C PHE A 299 -22.91 12.89 -12.96
N VAL A 300 -23.70 13.59 -12.14
CA VAL A 300 -23.53 13.64 -10.68
C VAL A 300 -23.84 12.26 -10.05
N GLY A 301 -24.82 11.55 -10.62
CA GLY A 301 -25.22 10.22 -10.18
C GLY A 301 -25.78 10.25 -8.76
N ALA A 302 -25.22 9.42 -7.87
CA ALA A 302 -25.65 9.38 -6.48
C ALA A 302 -25.08 10.54 -5.63
N GLY A 303 -24.16 11.37 -6.15
CA GLY A 303 -23.51 12.42 -5.37
C GLY A 303 -24.39 13.65 -5.09
N GLN A 304 -23.87 14.57 -4.27
CA GLN A 304 -24.50 15.87 -4.04
C GLN A 304 -24.14 16.85 -5.18
N THR A 305 -25.15 17.53 -5.74
CA THR A 305 -24.94 18.54 -6.77
C THR A 305 -24.11 19.70 -6.23
N SER A 306 -23.10 20.14 -6.97
CA SER A 306 -22.21 21.25 -6.56
C SER A 306 -21.73 22.03 -7.79
N LEU A 307 -21.26 23.27 -7.59
CA LEU A 307 -20.65 24.05 -8.67
C LEU A 307 -19.42 23.36 -9.28
N MET A 308 -18.70 22.57 -8.49
CA MET A 308 -17.59 21.75 -9.00
C MET A 308 -18.07 20.72 -10.03
N HIS A 309 -19.22 20.09 -9.78
CA HIS A 309 -19.82 19.18 -10.76
C HIS A 309 -20.24 19.91 -12.03
N LEU A 310 -20.89 21.07 -11.91
CA LEU A 310 -21.33 21.85 -13.06
C LEU A 310 -20.15 22.38 -13.88
N GLY A 311 -19.14 22.96 -13.23
CA GLY A 311 -17.91 23.43 -13.86
C GLY A 311 -17.21 22.31 -14.63
N ARG A 312 -17.20 21.07 -14.11
CA ARG A 312 -16.66 19.92 -14.83
C ARG A 312 -17.54 19.48 -16.00
N PHE A 313 -18.85 19.48 -15.84
CA PHE A 313 -19.77 19.12 -16.92
C PHE A 313 -19.65 20.11 -18.09
N ALA A 314 -19.61 21.41 -17.79
CA ALA A 314 -19.34 22.48 -18.74
C ALA A 314 -17.93 22.34 -19.36
N HIS A 315 -16.91 22.06 -18.55
CA HIS A 315 -15.54 21.82 -19.03
C HIS A 315 -15.50 20.72 -20.08
N ASN A 316 -16.13 19.56 -19.84
CA ASN A 316 -16.13 18.46 -20.80
C ASN A 316 -16.74 18.89 -22.15
N ALA A 317 -17.86 19.61 -22.12
CA ALA A 317 -18.51 20.11 -23.34
C ALA A 317 -17.62 21.11 -24.11
N VAL A 318 -16.96 22.03 -23.40
CA VAL A 318 -16.03 23.00 -24.00
C VAL A 318 -14.79 22.29 -24.58
N GLN A 319 -14.20 21.34 -23.87
CA GLN A 319 -13.05 20.57 -24.34
C GLN A 319 -13.38 19.74 -25.57
N GLU A 320 -14.58 19.15 -25.63
CA GLU A 320 -15.02 18.38 -26.80
C GLU A 320 -15.21 19.29 -28.04
N ALA A 321 -15.74 20.49 -27.87
CA ALA A 321 -15.85 21.48 -28.95
C ALA A 321 -14.46 21.93 -29.45
N LEU A 322 -13.54 22.25 -28.53
CA LEU A 322 -12.15 22.61 -28.85
C LEU A 322 -11.38 21.46 -29.52
N ALA A 323 -11.56 20.23 -29.03
CA ALA A 323 -10.94 19.05 -29.61
C ALA A 323 -11.44 18.80 -31.04
N ARG A 324 -12.74 18.97 -31.32
CA ARG A 324 -13.27 18.88 -32.69
C ARG A 324 -12.65 19.92 -33.62
N LYS A 325 -12.50 21.17 -33.15
CA LYS A 325 -11.79 22.22 -33.91
C LYS A 325 -10.33 21.86 -34.16
N ALA A 326 -9.61 21.37 -33.14
CA ALA A 326 -8.22 20.96 -33.28
C ALA A 326 -8.06 19.82 -34.31
N HIS A 327 -8.91 18.79 -34.25
CA HIS A 327 -8.89 17.70 -35.23
C HIS A 327 -9.22 18.19 -36.65
N GLY A 328 -10.16 19.13 -36.80
CA GLY A 328 -10.48 19.72 -38.10
C GLY A 328 -9.29 20.46 -38.72
N LEU A 329 -8.56 21.25 -37.92
CA LEU A 329 -7.35 21.95 -38.37
C LEU A 329 -6.22 20.97 -38.72
N LEU A 330 -6.01 19.94 -37.90
CA LEU A 330 -5.02 18.88 -38.18
C LEU A 330 -5.35 18.15 -39.50
N ALA A 331 -6.63 17.83 -39.73
CA ALA A 331 -7.09 17.20 -40.97
C ALA A 331 -6.91 18.12 -42.20
N ALA A 332 -6.97 19.44 -42.00
CA ALA A 332 -6.68 20.44 -43.02
C ALA A 332 -5.18 20.67 -43.28
N GLY A 333 -4.30 19.95 -42.58
CA GLY A 333 -2.85 20.01 -42.76
C GLY A 333 -2.12 20.99 -41.84
N ALA A 334 -2.79 21.51 -40.80
CA ALA A 334 -2.13 22.36 -39.81
C ALA A 334 -1.03 21.60 -39.07
N ASP A 335 0.14 22.22 -38.91
CA ASP A 335 1.22 21.68 -38.09
C ASP A 335 0.79 21.63 -36.60
N PRO A 336 0.88 20.48 -35.90
CA PRO A 336 0.64 20.37 -34.46
C PRO A 336 1.44 21.34 -33.59
N SER A 337 2.56 21.87 -34.09
CA SER A 337 3.35 22.93 -33.42
C SER A 337 3.18 24.32 -34.06
N GLY A 338 2.31 24.42 -35.05
CA GLY A 338 2.06 25.63 -35.82
C GLY A 338 1.22 26.69 -35.07
N ARG A 339 1.20 27.90 -35.64
CA ARG A 339 0.50 29.05 -35.07
C ARG A 339 -1.03 28.91 -35.02
N GLU A 340 -1.60 28.05 -35.85
CA GLU A 340 -3.06 27.85 -35.96
C GLU A 340 -3.64 27.06 -34.78
N LEU A 341 -2.91 26.06 -34.28
CA LEU A 341 -3.34 25.21 -33.15
C LEU A 341 -2.93 25.78 -31.79
N ALA A 342 -1.91 26.63 -31.74
CA ALA A 342 -1.46 27.31 -30.53
C ALA A 342 -2.60 28.01 -29.74
N PRO A 343 -3.50 28.82 -30.35
CA PRO A 343 -4.61 29.42 -29.62
C PRO A 343 -5.62 28.38 -29.13
N VAL A 344 -5.88 27.32 -29.90
CA VAL A 344 -6.81 26.24 -29.48
C VAL A 344 -6.30 25.53 -28.23
N PHE A 345 -5.00 25.17 -28.19
CA PHE A 345 -4.40 24.56 -27.01
C PHE A 345 -4.38 25.52 -25.81
N ALA A 346 -4.10 26.82 -26.03
CA ALA A 346 -4.17 27.82 -24.98
C ALA A 346 -5.59 27.96 -24.40
N HIS A 347 -6.64 27.87 -25.24
CA HIS A 347 -8.02 27.82 -24.76
C HIS A 347 -8.32 26.54 -23.98
N MET A 348 -7.84 25.38 -24.45
CA MET A 348 -7.99 24.11 -23.72
C MET A 348 -7.37 24.18 -22.32
N ASP A 349 -6.23 24.85 -22.18
CA ASP A 349 -5.56 25.06 -20.89
C ASP A 349 -6.26 26.11 -20.01
N ARG A 350 -6.79 27.17 -20.62
CA ARG A 350 -7.47 28.27 -19.92
C ARG A 350 -8.77 27.81 -19.27
N PHE A 351 -9.63 27.10 -20.02
CA PHE A 351 -10.97 26.72 -19.58
C PHE A 351 -10.96 25.47 -18.69
N SER A 352 -10.28 25.52 -17.55
CA SER A 352 -10.35 24.50 -16.50
C SER A 352 -11.70 24.54 -15.75
N PRO A 353 -12.10 23.48 -15.04
CA PRO A 353 -13.30 23.50 -14.21
C PRO A 353 -13.32 24.66 -13.20
N GLU A 354 -12.18 24.96 -12.57
CA GLU A 354 -12.04 26.06 -11.61
C GLU A 354 -12.21 27.42 -12.29
N HIS A 355 -11.59 27.63 -13.46
CA HIS A 355 -11.77 28.86 -14.21
C HIS A 355 -13.23 29.09 -14.62
N LEU A 356 -13.92 28.02 -15.06
CA LEU A 356 -15.34 28.11 -15.42
C LEU A 356 -16.19 28.52 -14.21
N ILE A 357 -15.87 28.00 -13.02
CA ILE A 357 -16.56 28.39 -11.80
C ILE A 357 -16.31 29.86 -11.48
N GLU A 358 -15.05 30.27 -11.38
CA GLU A 358 -14.65 31.64 -11.01
C GLU A 358 -15.16 32.70 -12.00
N ALA A 359 -15.08 32.42 -13.30
CA ALA A 359 -15.34 33.41 -14.33
C ALA A 359 -16.78 33.41 -14.88
N TYR A 360 -17.57 32.35 -14.63
CA TYR A 360 -18.91 32.24 -15.23
C TYR A 360 -19.99 31.69 -14.28
N LEU A 361 -19.68 30.74 -13.40
CA LEU A 361 -20.72 30.04 -12.62
C LEU A 361 -20.87 30.54 -11.18
N SER A 362 -19.93 31.35 -10.68
CA SER A 362 -19.98 31.84 -9.30
C SER A 362 -21.11 32.86 -9.10
N PRO A 363 -21.61 33.03 -7.86
CA PRO A 363 -22.67 33.99 -7.56
C PRO A 363 -22.33 35.42 -7.96
N GLU A 364 -21.05 35.80 -7.86
CA GLU A 364 -20.57 37.14 -8.24
C GLU A 364 -20.73 37.43 -9.74
N GLN A 365 -20.65 36.39 -10.58
CA GLN A 365 -20.83 36.49 -12.03
C GLN A 365 -22.30 36.38 -12.44
N ASN A 366 -23.19 36.01 -11.52
CA ASN A 366 -24.62 35.86 -11.76
C ASN A 366 -25.44 36.61 -10.69
N PRO A 367 -25.31 37.95 -10.59
CA PRO A 367 -25.91 38.75 -9.51
C PRO A 367 -27.44 38.76 -9.53
N GLY A 368 -28.08 38.29 -10.62
CA GLY A 368 -29.53 38.13 -10.71
C GLY A 368 -30.09 36.96 -9.90
N PHE A 369 -29.24 36.04 -9.43
CA PHE A 369 -29.64 34.89 -8.62
C PHE A 369 -29.32 35.10 -7.15
N LYS A 370 -30.04 34.38 -6.28
CA LYS A 370 -29.80 34.43 -4.84
C LYS A 370 -28.47 33.76 -4.52
N ASN A 371 -27.53 34.52 -3.95
CA ASN A 371 -26.23 33.97 -3.53
C ASN A 371 -26.40 33.03 -2.31
N PRO A 372 -26.10 31.72 -2.45
CA PRO A 372 -26.24 30.75 -1.35
C PRO A 372 -25.13 30.86 -0.29
N ASP A 373 -24.10 31.67 -0.52
CA ASP A 373 -22.98 31.89 0.40
C ASP A 373 -23.19 33.11 1.31
N ILE A 374 -24.31 33.82 1.14
CA ILE A 374 -24.72 34.92 2.02
C ILE A 374 -25.85 34.42 2.95
N PRO A 375 -25.73 34.60 4.28
CA PRO A 375 -26.80 34.26 5.20
C PRO A 375 -28.11 34.96 4.83
N CYS A 376 -29.22 34.22 4.85
CA CYS A 376 -30.54 34.77 4.52
C CYS A 376 -31.59 34.40 5.57
N ASP A 377 -32.48 35.34 5.88
CA ASP A 377 -33.49 35.23 6.95
C ASP A 377 -34.90 34.88 6.42
N GLY A 378 -35.00 34.51 5.14
CA GLY A 378 -36.28 34.14 4.54
C GLY A 378 -36.78 32.77 5.01
N THR A 379 -38.09 32.55 4.94
CA THR A 379 -38.77 31.28 5.29
C THR A 379 -38.32 30.08 4.45
N GLU A 380 -37.69 30.32 3.29
CA GLU A 380 -37.11 29.29 2.44
C GLU A 380 -35.69 28.85 2.85
N CYS A 381 -35.06 29.54 3.80
CA CYS A 381 -33.73 29.20 4.31
C CYS A 381 -33.81 28.01 5.28
N PRO A 382 -33.12 26.89 5.02
CA PRO A 382 -33.12 25.75 5.93
C PRO A 382 -32.58 26.10 7.32
N ASP A 383 -33.26 25.66 8.38
CA ASP A 383 -32.93 25.97 9.78
C ASP A 383 -31.47 25.71 10.17
N ILE A 384 -30.85 24.68 9.60
CA ILE A 384 -29.46 24.33 9.91
C ILE A 384 -28.46 25.39 9.44
N LEU A 385 -28.80 26.19 8.41
CA LEU A 385 -28.01 27.32 7.92
C LEU A 385 -28.25 28.60 8.74
N CYS A 386 -29.11 28.55 9.75
CA CYS A 386 -29.35 29.65 10.69
C CYS A 386 -28.57 29.49 12.00
N LEU A 387 -28.01 28.32 12.26
CA LEU A 387 -27.31 28.02 13.51
C LEU A 387 -25.97 28.76 13.59
N THR A 388 -25.67 29.27 14.78
CA THR A 388 -24.33 29.70 15.20
C THR A 388 -23.43 28.49 15.51
N PRO A 389 -22.10 28.67 15.61
CA PRO A 389 -21.18 27.61 16.04
C PRO A 389 -21.60 26.92 17.35
N CYS A 390 -22.03 27.69 18.35
CA CYS A 390 -22.44 27.16 19.65
C CYS A 390 -23.73 26.34 19.53
N GLU A 391 -24.75 26.85 18.86
CA GLU A 391 -26.03 26.15 18.68
C GLU A 391 -25.86 24.85 17.88
N LEU A 392 -25.00 24.83 16.87
CA LEU A 392 -24.67 23.61 16.14
C LEU A 392 -24.04 22.56 17.08
N ILE A 393 -23.09 22.99 17.91
CA ILE A 393 -22.42 22.11 18.88
C ILE A 393 -23.42 21.58 19.90
N GLU A 394 -24.27 22.44 20.46
CA GLU A 394 -25.28 22.08 21.45
C GLU A 394 -26.27 21.07 20.87
N THR A 395 -26.81 21.35 19.67
CA THR A 395 -27.72 20.44 18.94
C THR A 395 -27.10 19.05 18.78
N VAL A 396 -25.81 18.97 18.44
CA VAL A 396 -25.12 17.68 18.27
C VAL A 396 -24.86 16.97 19.61
N HIS A 397 -24.59 17.72 20.68
CA HIS A 397 -24.36 17.15 22.01
C HIS A 397 -25.61 16.55 22.65
N GLU A 398 -26.81 16.95 22.21
CA GLU A 398 -28.07 16.37 22.67
C GLU A 398 -28.15 14.86 22.41
N PHE A 399 -27.65 14.39 21.26
CA PHE A 399 -27.76 12.99 20.85
C PHE A 399 -26.42 12.24 20.82
N HIS A 400 -25.27 12.92 20.94
CA HIS A 400 -23.96 12.28 21.01
C HIS A 400 -22.92 13.13 21.74
N SER A 401 -22.23 12.58 22.74
CA SER A 401 -21.26 13.33 23.57
C SER A 401 -19.83 13.29 23.05
N LEU A 402 -19.42 12.19 22.39
CA LEU A 402 -18.04 12.01 21.95
C LEU A 402 -17.84 12.59 20.54
N ASN A 403 -17.51 13.87 20.49
CA ASN A 403 -17.35 14.62 19.25
C ASN A 403 -15.95 15.17 19.02
N ARG A 404 -15.66 15.45 17.76
CA ARG A 404 -14.59 16.33 17.34
C ARG A 404 -15.17 17.39 16.44
N PHE A 405 -15.11 18.64 16.86
CA PHE A 405 -15.38 19.78 16.01
C PHE A 405 -14.06 20.36 15.50
N VAL A 406 -13.99 20.58 14.20
CA VAL A 406 -12.88 21.25 13.51
C VAL A 406 -13.39 22.58 12.96
N LEU A 407 -12.72 23.66 13.30
CA LEU A 407 -12.97 24.98 12.75
C LEU A 407 -12.16 25.15 11.46
N THR A 408 -12.82 25.43 10.32
CA THR A 408 -12.13 25.84 9.08
C THR A 408 -11.95 27.34 9.08
N LEU A 409 -10.89 27.82 8.44
CA LEU A 409 -10.55 29.24 8.48
C LEU A 409 -11.19 30.02 7.32
N ASP A 410 -11.23 29.52 6.09
CA ASP A 410 -12.01 30.12 4.97
C ASP A 410 -11.94 31.66 4.82
N GLY A 411 -10.83 32.30 5.19
CA GLY A 411 -10.66 33.77 5.15
C GLY A 411 -10.85 34.49 6.50
N HIS A 412 -11.24 33.76 7.55
CA HIS A 412 -11.31 34.23 8.93
C HIS A 412 -9.94 34.28 9.61
N GLY A 413 -9.72 35.36 10.37
CA GLY A 413 -8.46 35.65 11.06
C GLY A 413 -8.38 35.07 12.48
N PRO A 414 -7.26 35.29 13.19
CA PRO A 414 -7.09 34.90 14.59
C PRO A 414 -8.15 35.52 15.51
N GLU A 415 -8.70 36.70 15.18
CA GLU A 415 -9.79 37.33 15.91
C GLU A 415 -11.06 36.47 15.95
N ASP A 416 -11.44 35.89 14.81
CA ASP A 416 -12.64 35.07 14.69
C ASP A 416 -12.45 33.74 15.43
N VAL A 417 -11.27 33.12 15.26
CA VAL A 417 -10.92 31.90 15.98
C VAL A 417 -10.97 32.09 17.49
N LEU A 418 -10.41 33.20 18.02
CA LEU A 418 -10.45 33.51 19.44
C LEU A 418 -11.88 33.63 19.98
N MET A 419 -12.73 34.38 19.27
CA MET A 419 -14.13 34.56 19.64
C MET A 419 -14.86 33.21 19.69
N ILE A 420 -14.77 32.40 18.64
CA ILE A 420 -15.49 31.12 18.55
C ILE A 420 -14.98 30.11 19.59
N VAL A 421 -13.66 30.00 19.75
CA VAL A 421 -13.05 29.07 20.72
C VAL A 421 -13.42 29.42 22.17
N SER A 422 -13.62 30.71 22.46
CA SER A 422 -14.14 31.20 23.74
C SER A 422 -15.66 30.97 23.85
N GLU A 423 -16.41 31.37 22.80
CA GLU A 423 -17.78 31.02 22.41
C GLU A 423 -18.20 29.63 22.91
N CYS A 424 -17.54 28.64 22.33
CA CYS A 424 -17.88 27.24 22.45
C CYS A 424 -17.28 26.55 23.68
N ARG A 425 -16.65 27.29 24.61
CA ARG A 425 -16.20 26.81 25.94
C ARG A 425 -15.45 25.47 25.94
N GLY A 426 -14.53 25.26 24.98
CA GLY A 426 -13.74 24.02 24.90
C GLY A 426 -14.29 22.94 23.94
N ALA A 427 -15.50 23.11 23.40
CA ALA A 427 -16.09 22.13 22.50
C ALA A 427 -15.44 22.10 21.10
N VAL A 428 -14.81 23.20 20.67
CA VAL A 428 -13.99 23.24 19.45
C VAL A 428 -12.65 22.56 19.72
N THR A 429 -12.53 21.30 19.33
CA THR A 429 -11.33 20.50 19.65
C THR A 429 -10.16 20.71 18.69
N HIS A 430 -10.41 21.13 17.45
CA HIS A 430 -9.39 21.28 16.40
C HIS A 430 -9.60 22.54 15.56
N VAL A 431 -8.52 23.06 14.99
CA VAL A 431 -8.52 24.12 13.97
C VAL A 431 -7.78 23.63 12.73
N GLU A 432 -8.33 23.85 11.54
CA GLU A 432 -7.64 23.60 10.27
C GLU A 432 -6.64 24.72 10.01
N ILE A 433 -5.37 24.49 10.35
CA ILE A 433 -4.32 25.53 10.26
C ILE A 433 -3.79 25.69 8.83
N PHE A 434 -4.03 24.72 7.95
CA PHE A 434 -3.55 24.76 6.57
C PHE A 434 -4.42 23.90 5.67
N ASN A 435 -4.87 24.51 4.58
CA ASN A 435 -5.57 23.87 3.48
C ASN A 435 -4.75 24.10 2.20
N LEU A 436 -4.36 23.01 1.53
CA LEU A 436 -3.48 23.09 0.35
C LEU A 436 -4.15 23.80 -0.83
N HIS A 437 -5.45 23.56 -1.04
CA HIS A 437 -6.20 24.18 -2.13
C HIS A 437 -6.21 25.70 -1.95
N ASP A 438 -6.60 26.18 -0.76
CA ASP A 438 -6.66 27.62 -0.46
C ASP A 438 -5.30 28.29 -0.59
N TYR A 439 -4.24 27.62 -0.12
CA TYR A 439 -2.87 28.12 -0.22
C TYR A 439 -2.37 28.22 -1.68
N GLU A 440 -2.86 27.36 -2.57
CA GLU A 440 -2.48 27.41 -3.98
C GLU A 440 -3.25 28.45 -4.78
N VAL A 441 -4.47 28.80 -4.33
CA VAL A 441 -5.23 29.94 -4.86
C VAL A 441 -4.62 31.25 -4.37
N ASP A 442 -4.31 31.36 -3.08
CA ASP A 442 -3.76 32.55 -2.46
C ASP A 442 -2.60 32.21 -1.50
N PRO A 443 -1.36 32.16 -2.01
CA PRO A 443 -0.17 31.88 -1.20
C PRO A 443 0.15 32.92 -0.15
N SER A 444 -0.48 34.10 -0.20
CA SER A 444 -0.27 35.18 0.78
C SER A 444 -0.97 34.93 2.11
N ARG A 445 -1.90 33.96 2.15
CA ARG A 445 -2.58 33.50 3.37
C ARG A 445 -1.59 32.80 4.31
N ASP A 446 -1.07 33.57 5.27
CA ASP A 446 -0.17 33.08 6.32
C ASP A 446 -0.94 32.80 7.62
N ASN A 447 -1.19 31.52 7.91
CA ASN A 447 -1.84 31.08 9.14
C ASN A 447 -0.87 30.90 10.32
N ALA A 448 0.35 31.45 10.26
CA ALA A 448 1.33 31.35 11.35
C ALA A 448 0.79 31.88 12.68
N GLU A 449 -0.04 32.93 12.67
CA GLU A 449 -0.65 33.47 13.88
C GLU A 449 -1.66 32.52 14.51
N ILE A 450 -2.32 31.67 13.72
CA ILE A 450 -3.21 30.61 14.25
C ILE A 450 -2.38 29.53 14.94
N ILE A 451 -1.21 29.18 14.40
CA ILE A 451 -0.28 28.26 15.06
C ILE A 451 0.22 28.86 16.39
N GLU A 452 0.54 30.15 16.42
CA GLU A 452 0.91 30.88 17.64
C GLU A 452 -0.25 30.90 18.64
N LEU A 453 -1.49 31.16 18.19
CA LEU A 453 -2.70 31.14 19.01
C LEU A 453 -2.90 29.79 19.69
N ILE A 454 -2.86 28.69 18.92
CA ILE A 454 -3.00 27.33 19.47
C ILE A 454 -1.91 27.05 20.50
N ALA A 455 -0.66 27.46 20.22
CA ALA A 455 0.43 27.31 21.17
C ALA A 455 0.25 28.17 22.44
N ALA A 456 -0.30 29.38 22.31
CA ALA A 456 -0.58 30.28 23.42
C ALA A 456 -1.68 29.71 24.33
N VAL A 457 -2.82 29.29 23.76
CA VAL A 457 -3.93 28.66 24.50
C VAL A 457 -3.46 27.41 25.24
N ASN A 458 -2.78 26.50 24.55
CA ASN A 458 -2.31 25.24 25.13
C ASN A 458 -1.17 25.38 26.13
N SER A 459 -0.47 26.53 26.15
CA SER A 459 0.64 26.74 27.08
C SER A 459 0.19 26.94 28.53
N GLY A 460 -1.10 27.22 28.76
CA GLY A 460 -1.62 27.56 30.08
C GLY A 460 -0.99 28.82 30.68
N ASN A 461 -0.40 29.69 29.86
CA ASN A 461 0.27 30.91 30.31
C ASN A 461 -0.58 32.15 30.01
N PRO A 462 -1.14 32.83 31.04
CA PRO A 462 -2.06 33.95 30.84
C PRO A 462 -1.35 35.16 30.20
N VAL A 463 -0.05 35.34 30.44
CA VAL A 463 0.74 36.44 29.85
C VAL A 463 0.84 36.27 28.33
N LYS A 464 1.01 35.03 27.84
CA LYS A 464 1.10 34.77 26.40
C LYS A 464 -0.22 35.06 25.70
N ILE A 465 -1.34 34.60 26.27
CA ILE A 465 -2.68 34.84 25.71
C ILE A 465 -3.01 36.33 25.74
N LYS A 466 -2.81 37.02 26.87
CA LYS A 466 -3.04 38.47 26.98
C LYS A 466 -2.24 39.27 25.96
N LYS A 467 -0.95 38.94 25.76
CA LYS A 467 -0.11 39.59 24.74
C LYS A 467 -0.59 39.30 23.32
N PHE A 468 -1.07 38.10 23.05
CA PHE A 468 -1.62 37.73 21.75
C PHE A 468 -2.92 38.49 21.46
N VAL A 469 -3.91 38.43 22.36
CA VAL A 469 -5.21 39.11 22.21
C VAL A 469 -5.01 40.62 22.02
N ARG A 470 -4.19 41.28 22.85
CA ARG A 470 -3.91 42.72 22.69
C ARG A 470 -3.27 43.07 21.35
N ARG A 471 -2.44 42.19 20.78
CA ARG A 471 -1.83 42.38 19.46
C ARG A 471 -2.88 42.33 18.35
N VAL A 472 -3.81 41.37 18.44
CA VAL A 472 -4.94 41.25 17.51
C VAL A 472 -5.86 42.47 17.62
N MET A 473 -6.21 42.89 18.85
CA MET A 473 -7.02 44.09 19.08
C MET A 473 -6.37 45.35 18.47
N ARG A 474 -5.08 45.57 18.71
CA ARG A 474 -4.37 46.73 18.14
C ARG A 474 -4.42 46.73 16.61
N ARG A 475 -4.27 45.57 15.96
CA ARG A 475 -4.37 45.46 14.50
C ARG A 475 -5.77 45.82 13.99
N LEU A 476 -6.83 45.36 14.67
CA LEU A 476 -8.20 45.72 14.31
C LEU A 476 -8.46 47.22 14.48
N GLN A 477 -7.92 47.82 15.54
CA GLN A 477 -7.97 49.28 15.74
C GLN A 477 -7.25 50.04 14.62
N GLU A 478 -6.08 49.57 14.19
CA GLU A 478 -5.31 50.16 13.08
C GLU A 478 -6.01 49.97 11.72
N ARG A 479 -6.68 48.83 11.49
CA ARG A 479 -7.44 48.55 10.27
C ARG A 479 -8.68 49.42 10.15
N ASN A 480 -9.40 49.61 11.26
CA ASN A 480 -10.64 50.39 11.36
C ASN A 480 -11.67 50.05 10.26
N GLY A 481 -11.89 48.76 10.02
CA GLY A 481 -12.84 48.25 9.03
C GLY A 481 -14.28 48.13 9.55
N PRO A 482 -15.25 47.92 8.65
CA PRO A 482 -16.64 47.66 9.03
C PRO A 482 -16.74 46.39 9.90
N GLY A 483 -17.44 46.49 11.03
CA GLY A 483 -17.57 45.40 12.01
C GLY A 483 -16.43 45.28 13.03
N ASP A 484 -15.32 46.02 12.87
CA ASP A 484 -14.17 45.92 13.78
C ASP A 484 -14.49 46.41 15.20
N ALA A 485 -15.38 47.40 15.35
CA ALA A 485 -15.82 47.88 16.66
C ALA A 485 -16.53 46.78 17.48
N GLU A 486 -17.39 45.98 16.83
CA GLU A 486 -18.07 44.86 17.46
C GLU A 486 -17.09 43.74 17.82
N LYS A 487 -16.18 43.40 16.90
CA LYS A 487 -15.11 42.41 17.16
C LYS A 487 -14.21 42.85 18.32
N LEU A 488 -13.87 44.14 18.41
CA LEU A 488 -13.08 44.69 19.51
C LEU A 488 -13.79 44.57 20.86
N SER A 489 -15.10 44.82 20.90
CA SER A 489 -15.91 44.63 22.10
C SER A 489 -15.87 43.16 22.55
N ARG A 490 -16.15 42.22 21.64
CA ARG A 490 -16.13 40.79 21.94
C ARG A 490 -14.74 40.28 22.35
N LEU A 491 -13.67 40.80 21.73
CA LEU A 491 -12.30 40.48 22.16
C LEU A 491 -11.94 41.05 23.53
N SER A 492 -12.57 42.16 23.95
CA SER A 492 -12.45 42.65 25.33
C SER A 492 -13.05 41.64 26.31
N ASP A 493 -14.22 41.08 26.00
CA ASP A 493 -14.85 40.04 26.84
C ASP A 493 -13.97 38.78 26.93
N VAL A 494 -13.35 38.37 25.83
CA VAL A 494 -12.38 37.26 25.81
C VAL A 494 -11.15 37.58 26.68
N LEU A 495 -10.70 38.84 26.68
CA LEU A 495 -9.56 39.26 27.49
C LEU A 495 -9.92 39.27 28.99
N ASP A 496 -11.13 39.71 29.34
CA ASP A 496 -11.63 39.73 30.71
C ASP A 496 -11.85 38.30 31.25
N ASN A 497 -12.26 37.36 30.38
CA ASN A 497 -12.44 35.94 30.69
C ASN A 497 -11.26 35.03 30.23
N MET A 498 -10.04 35.56 30.19
CA MET A 498 -8.87 34.78 29.71
C MET A 498 -8.58 33.51 30.54
N ALA A 499 -8.91 33.52 31.84
CA ALA A 499 -8.73 32.37 32.71
C ALA A 499 -9.68 31.23 32.34
N GLY A 500 -10.96 31.55 32.05
CA GLY A 500 -11.94 30.57 31.58
C GLY A 500 -11.51 29.92 30.27
N LEU A 501 -11.04 30.73 29.30
CA LEU A 501 -10.52 30.22 28.03
C LEU A 501 -9.38 29.20 28.23
N MET A 502 -8.47 29.47 29.17
CA MET A 502 -7.38 28.54 29.48
C MET A 502 -7.87 27.25 30.13
N ASP A 503 -8.80 27.36 31.09
CA ASP A 503 -9.34 26.21 31.81
C ASP A 503 -10.10 25.26 30.88
N TYR A 504 -10.81 25.79 29.87
CA TYR A 504 -11.51 24.98 28.86
C TYR A 504 -10.58 24.01 28.11
N TYR A 505 -9.31 24.38 27.87
CA TYR A 505 -8.36 23.56 27.11
C TYR A 505 -7.26 22.90 27.96
N LYS A 506 -7.36 23.00 29.29
CA LYS A 506 -6.36 22.46 30.23
C LYS A 506 -6.23 20.93 30.16
N THR A 507 -7.35 20.22 30.05
CA THR A 507 -7.38 18.75 29.99
C THR A 507 -7.32 18.24 28.54
N THR A 508 -8.04 18.91 27.64
CA THR A 508 -8.10 18.58 26.22
C THR A 508 -7.53 19.75 25.42
N PRO A 509 -6.25 19.69 25.01
CA PRO A 509 -5.62 20.80 24.30
C PRO A 509 -6.26 20.98 22.92
N LEU A 510 -6.33 22.24 22.47
CA LEU A 510 -6.76 22.62 21.13
C LEU A 510 -5.76 22.08 20.11
N ARG A 511 -6.20 21.25 19.15
CA ARG A 511 -5.30 20.59 18.19
C ARG A 511 -5.37 21.24 16.80
N ALA A 512 -4.41 20.91 15.96
CA ALA A 512 -4.37 21.38 14.58
C ALA A 512 -4.58 20.23 13.58
N CYS A 513 -5.28 20.55 12.50
CA CYS A 513 -5.52 19.71 11.33
C CYS A 513 -4.90 20.36 10.09
N ILE A 514 -4.45 19.52 9.15
CA ILE A 514 -3.94 19.96 7.85
C ILE A 514 -4.56 19.08 6.78
N GLY A 515 -5.18 19.72 5.79
CA GLY A 515 -5.93 19.08 4.72
C GLY A 515 -5.43 19.48 3.34
N THR A 516 -5.70 18.64 2.34
CA THR A 516 -5.49 19.06 0.93
C THR A 516 -6.73 19.63 0.27
N ASP A 517 -7.91 19.34 0.82
CA ASP A 517 -9.20 19.61 0.19
C ASP A 517 -9.29 19.08 -1.26
N SER A 518 -8.57 17.99 -1.52
CA SER A 518 -8.41 17.48 -2.88
C SER A 518 -9.72 16.87 -3.40
N THR A 519 -10.24 17.42 -4.49
CA THR A 519 -11.31 16.82 -5.30
C THR A 519 -10.78 15.78 -6.30
N GLY A 520 -9.47 15.81 -6.56
CA GLY A 520 -8.78 14.95 -7.52
C GLY A 520 -9.04 15.30 -8.98
N GLN A 521 -9.50 16.51 -9.28
CA GLN A 521 -9.91 16.96 -10.61
C GLN A 521 -9.06 18.11 -11.16
N SER A 522 -8.33 18.81 -10.31
CA SER A 522 -7.61 20.01 -10.72
C SER A 522 -6.36 19.73 -11.56
N CYS A 523 -6.15 20.58 -12.57
CA CYS A 523 -4.89 20.75 -13.29
C CYS A 523 -4.06 21.91 -12.72
N ARG A 524 -4.60 22.64 -11.74
CA ARG A 524 -3.92 23.75 -11.03
C ARG A 524 -3.41 23.31 -9.66
N HIS A 525 -4.12 22.39 -9.02
CA HIS A 525 -3.86 21.98 -7.64
C HIS A 525 -3.23 20.60 -7.49
N HIS A 526 -2.44 20.44 -6.44
CA HIS A 526 -1.91 19.12 -6.06
C HIS A 526 -3.02 18.20 -5.55
N GLY A 527 -2.93 16.91 -5.92
CA GLY A 527 -3.88 15.91 -5.41
C GLY A 527 -3.67 15.51 -3.94
N MET A 528 -4.61 14.72 -3.42
CA MET A 528 -4.64 14.20 -2.04
C MET A 528 -3.32 13.63 -1.51
N GLY A 529 -3.06 13.91 -0.23
CA GLY A 529 -2.10 13.23 0.62
C GLY A 529 -0.87 14.06 0.97
N LEU A 530 -0.48 13.98 2.24
CA LEU A 530 0.69 14.62 2.81
C LEU A 530 1.56 13.58 3.52
N VAL A 531 2.88 13.82 3.58
CA VAL A 531 3.83 12.94 4.27
C VAL A 531 4.87 13.72 5.06
N VAL A 532 5.21 13.20 6.25
CA VAL A 532 6.29 13.74 7.07
C VAL A 532 7.61 13.05 6.72
N LYS A 533 8.55 13.82 6.17
CA LYS A 533 9.88 13.40 5.70
C LYS A 533 10.62 12.55 6.74
N ASP A 534 10.58 12.97 7.99
CA ASP A 534 11.36 12.37 9.09
C ASP A 534 10.95 10.92 9.39
N THR A 535 9.79 10.50 8.91
CA THR A 535 9.24 9.15 9.12
C THR A 535 9.47 8.21 7.94
N LEU A 536 10.15 8.69 6.88
CA LEU A 536 10.43 7.93 5.67
C LEU A 536 11.79 7.23 5.70
N PRO A 537 12.00 6.18 4.88
CA PRO A 537 13.32 5.61 4.66
C PRO A 537 14.31 6.67 4.17
N ALA A 538 15.56 6.60 4.62
CA ALA A 538 16.59 7.60 4.35
C ALA A 538 16.83 7.89 2.85
N ARG A 539 16.47 6.97 1.95
CA ARG A 539 16.52 7.20 0.49
C ARG A 539 15.39 8.10 0.01
N ALA A 540 14.17 7.86 0.47
CA ALA A 540 13.01 8.67 0.14
C ALA A 540 13.14 10.08 0.73
N ALA A 541 13.62 10.19 1.98
CA ALA A 541 13.91 11.49 2.59
C ALA A 541 14.93 12.30 1.78
N ARG A 542 16.07 11.69 1.40
CA ARG A 542 17.08 12.34 0.54
C ARG A 542 16.56 12.69 -0.86
N HIS A 543 15.61 11.92 -1.40
CA HIS A 543 15.00 12.23 -2.69
C HIS A 543 14.15 13.51 -2.60
N LEU A 544 13.41 13.71 -1.51
CA LEU A 544 12.66 14.94 -1.25
C LEU A 544 13.58 16.15 -1.08
N GLU A 545 14.72 16.00 -0.40
CA GLU A 545 15.69 17.09 -0.19
C GLU A 545 16.40 17.53 -1.47
N ARG A 546 16.61 16.60 -2.41
CA ARG A 546 17.35 16.87 -3.65
C ARG A 546 16.48 17.38 -4.79
N GLY A 547 15.14 17.31 -4.66
CA GLY A 547 14.24 17.49 -5.79
C GLY A 547 13.06 18.40 -5.47
N HIS A 548 13.08 19.61 -6.04
CA HIS A 548 11.86 20.39 -6.28
C HIS A 548 11.24 19.90 -7.59
N SER A 549 10.57 18.75 -7.56
CA SER A 549 9.78 18.32 -8.72
C SER A 549 8.42 19.03 -8.69
N HIS A 550 7.85 19.36 -9.85
CA HIS A 550 6.47 19.87 -9.98
C HIS A 550 5.40 18.97 -9.32
N GLN A 551 5.77 17.76 -8.89
CA GLN A 551 4.86 16.80 -8.24
C GLN A 551 5.01 16.72 -6.71
N ARG A 552 6.01 17.38 -6.12
CA ARG A 552 6.36 17.28 -4.71
C ARG A 552 6.70 18.68 -4.18
N LYS A 553 5.73 19.28 -3.50
CA LYS A 553 5.84 20.61 -2.90
C LYS A 553 6.11 20.48 -1.40
N ALA A 554 7.13 21.19 -0.92
CA ALA A 554 7.35 21.39 0.50
C ALA A 554 6.33 22.42 1.02
N LEU A 555 5.66 22.13 2.13
CA LEU A 555 4.64 23.02 2.68
C LEU A 555 5.25 24.06 3.64
N PRO A 556 4.64 25.27 3.75
CA PRO A 556 5.05 26.30 4.71
C PRO A 556 4.65 25.98 6.16
N VAL A 557 4.16 24.76 6.42
CA VAL A 557 3.83 24.25 7.76
C VAL A 557 4.58 22.93 7.98
N GLY A 558 5.23 22.82 9.13
CA GLY A 558 5.97 21.63 9.57
C GLY A 558 5.37 21.02 10.83
N VAL A 559 5.80 19.80 11.16
CA VAL A 559 5.36 19.10 12.39
C VAL A 559 6.53 18.45 13.12
N GLU A 560 6.67 18.74 14.40
CA GLU A 560 7.62 18.05 15.26
C GLU A 560 7.12 16.62 15.53
N VAL A 561 8.01 15.63 15.39
CA VAL A 561 7.69 14.22 15.55
C VAL A 561 8.47 13.58 16.69
N ALA A 562 7.80 12.72 17.45
CA ALA A 562 8.44 11.89 18.48
C ALA A 562 8.44 10.42 18.04
N ALA A 563 9.57 9.75 18.28
CA ALA A 563 9.77 8.32 18.06
C ALA A 563 9.61 7.56 19.37
N SER A 564 8.74 6.55 19.40
CA SER A 564 8.60 5.63 20.54
C SER A 564 8.91 4.20 20.11
N LEU A 565 9.86 3.56 20.78
CA LEU A 565 10.25 2.18 20.53
C LEU A 565 9.56 1.25 21.54
N GLN A 566 8.60 0.46 21.07
CA GLN A 566 7.87 -0.52 21.89
C GLN A 566 8.44 -1.92 21.66
N TYR A 567 8.61 -2.70 22.71
CA TYR A 567 9.06 -4.09 22.63
C TYR A 567 7.89 -5.00 22.96
N HIS A 568 7.61 -5.96 22.08
CA HIS A 568 6.55 -6.94 22.30
C HIS A 568 7.18 -8.30 22.61
N THR A 569 6.68 -8.96 23.65
CA THR A 569 6.89 -10.40 23.88
C THR A 569 6.03 -11.17 22.88
N ALA A 570 6.48 -12.35 22.45
CA ALA A 570 5.63 -13.22 21.65
C ALA A 570 4.44 -13.66 22.50
N ALA A 571 3.22 -13.53 21.99
CA ALA A 571 2.04 -14.10 22.64
C ALA A 571 2.22 -15.63 22.73
N GLY A 572 2.05 -16.21 23.92
CA GLY A 572 2.33 -17.63 24.19
C GLY A 572 3.81 -17.97 24.39
N ALA A 573 4.68 -17.00 24.67
CA ALA A 573 6.07 -17.28 25.03
C ALA A 573 6.14 -18.10 26.34
N SER A 574 6.93 -19.17 26.33
CA SER A 574 7.16 -19.99 27.53
C SER A 574 7.78 -19.16 28.67
N PRO A 575 7.58 -19.58 29.94
CA PRO A 575 8.15 -18.89 31.10
C PRO A 575 9.67 -18.68 31.01
N MET A 576 10.41 -19.64 30.44
CA MET A 576 11.85 -19.51 30.19
C MET A 576 12.18 -18.45 29.14
N THR A 577 11.43 -18.37 28.03
CA THR A 577 11.63 -17.30 27.05
C THR A 577 11.28 -15.92 27.59
N LEU A 578 10.29 -15.81 28.48
CA LEU A 578 9.96 -14.56 29.16
C LEU A 578 11.07 -14.13 30.12
N ARG A 579 11.64 -15.06 30.90
CA ARG A 579 12.80 -14.79 31.77
C ARG A 579 14.04 -14.37 30.97
N ALA A 580 14.36 -15.10 29.91
CA ALA A 580 15.47 -14.75 29.01
C ALA A 580 15.27 -13.39 28.32
N ALA A 581 14.04 -13.09 27.90
CA ALA A 581 13.70 -11.78 27.32
C ALA A 581 13.79 -10.64 28.34
N ARG A 582 13.37 -10.86 29.59
CA ARG A 582 13.54 -9.90 30.70
C ARG A 582 15.02 -9.65 31.00
N LEU A 583 15.84 -10.69 31.06
CA LEU A 583 17.30 -10.56 31.22
C LEU A 583 17.94 -9.83 30.05
N ALA A 584 17.48 -10.09 28.81
CA ALA A 584 17.97 -9.40 27.61
C ALA A 584 17.59 -7.92 27.54
N LEU A 585 16.60 -7.43 28.32
CA LEU A 585 16.32 -6.00 28.44
C LEU A 585 17.47 -5.23 29.12
N PHE A 586 18.23 -5.90 30.00
CA PHE A 586 19.36 -5.32 30.73
C PHE A 586 20.66 -5.31 29.91
N ALA A 587 20.72 -6.03 28.79
CA ALA A 587 21.89 -6.07 27.90
C ALA A 587 21.56 -5.47 26.51
N PRO A 588 22.08 -4.26 26.17
CA PRO A 588 21.70 -3.54 24.95
C PRO A 588 21.92 -4.34 23.66
N LEU A 589 22.96 -5.17 23.61
CA LEU A 589 23.32 -5.99 22.43
C LEU A 589 22.35 -7.16 22.20
N PHE A 590 21.78 -7.75 23.26
CA PHE A 590 20.91 -8.93 23.16
C PHE A 590 19.42 -8.57 23.06
N ARG A 591 19.05 -7.34 23.44
CA ARG A 591 17.67 -6.82 23.42
C ARG A 591 16.99 -6.94 22.05
N HIS A 592 17.74 -6.70 20.97
CA HIS A 592 17.25 -6.77 19.59
C HIS A 592 17.16 -8.20 19.02
N ALA A 593 17.84 -9.16 19.65
CA ALA A 593 17.80 -10.56 19.26
C ALA A 593 16.64 -11.30 19.92
N ALA A 594 16.27 -10.94 21.16
CA ALA A 594 15.24 -11.61 21.96
C ALA A 594 13.83 -11.02 21.80
N LEU A 595 13.71 -9.70 21.58
CA LEU A 595 12.41 -9.01 21.51
C LEU A 595 12.23 -8.36 20.14
N LYS A 596 10.99 -8.36 19.63
CA LYS A 596 10.67 -7.71 18.37
C LYS A 596 10.39 -6.21 18.63
N PRO A 597 11.26 -5.29 18.19
CA PRO A 597 10.99 -3.86 18.33
C PRO A 597 9.87 -3.41 17.37
N SER A 598 9.10 -2.43 17.81
CA SER A 598 8.04 -1.76 17.06
C SER A 598 8.22 -0.26 17.23
N LEU A 599 8.57 0.42 16.14
CA LEU A 599 8.76 1.88 16.13
C LEU A 599 7.43 2.56 15.79
N LYS A 600 6.96 3.44 16.67
CA LYS A 600 5.77 4.27 16.46
C LYS A 600 6.16 5.75 16.42
N TRP A 601 5.50 6.49 15.53
CA TRP A 601 5.67 7.93 15.38
C TRP A 601 4.42 8.66 15.88
N SER A 602 4.61 9.76 16.60
CA SER A 602 3.53 10.65 17.04
C SER A 602 3.82 12.10 16.65
N ARG A 603 2.76 12.87 16.38
CA ARG A 603 2.83 14.32 16.12
C ARG A 603 2.86 15.04 17.47
N VAL A 604 3.85 15.91 17.68
CA VAL A 604 4.01 16.68 18.91
C VAL A 604 3.38 18.06 18.74
N ARG A 605 3.92 18.88 17.83
CA ARG A 605 3.48 20.27 17.62
C ARG A 605 3.70 20.69 16.18
N TYR A 606 2.81 21.51 15.64
CA TYR A 606 3.02 22.16 14.34
C TYR A 606 3.82 23.45 14.48
N PHE A 607 4.56 23.81 13.45
CA PHE A 607 5.36 25.02 13.40
C PHE A 607 5.33 25.62 12.00
N ARG A 608 5.61 26.92 11.90
CA ARG A 608 5.81 27.58 10.61
C ARG A 608 7.11 27.09 9.97
N ALA A 609 7.01 26.48 8.80
CA ALA A 609 8.15 26.00 8.06
C ALA A 609 8.66 27.03 7.04
N THR A 610 9.95 26.89 6.75
CA THR A 610 10.73 27.54 5.71
C THR A 610 11.30 26.44 4.81
N GLU A 611 11.81 26.77 3.65
CA GLU A 611 12.40 25.77 2.74
C GLU A 611 13.49 24.89 3.40
N LYS A 612 14.23 25.43 4.37
CA LYS A 612 15.32 24.71 5.06
C LYS A 612 14.82 23.70 6.10
N ASN A 613 13.70 23.98 6.78
CA ASN A 613 13.17 23.15 7.86
C ASN A 613 11.81 22.49 7.52
N ALA A 614 11.33 22.62 6.28
CA ALA A 614 10.11 21.98 5.82
C ALA A 614 10.25 20.45 5.85
N ASN A 615 9.36 19.81 6.59
CA ASN A 615 9.31 18.37 6.74
C ASN A 615 7.98 17.75 6.29
N ILE A 616 6.99 18.55 5.87
CA ILE A 616 5.75 18.05 5.27
C ILE A 616 5.81 18.28 3.75
N TYR A 617 5.52 17.22 2.98
CA TYR A 617 5.56 17.22 1.52
C TYR A 617 4.25 16.66 0.94
N THR A 618 3.86 17.15 -0.23
CA THR A 618 2.70 16.63 -0.98
C THR A 618 2.96 15.23 -1.55
N LEU A 619 1.94 14.37 -1.58
CA LEU A 619 1.94 13.03 -2.19
C LEU A 619 1.14 12.96 -3.50
N GLY A 620 0.18 13.86 -3.72
CA GLY A 620 -0.44 14.05 -5.03
C GLY A 620 0.40 14.99 -5.89
N GLY A 621 0.46 14.73 -7.20
CA GLY A 621 1.02 15.68 -8.18
C GLY A 621 -0.10 16.50 -8.83
N ILE A 622 0.30 17.45 -9.67
CA ILE A 622 -0.58 18.24 -10.53
C ILE A 622 -0.78 17.49 -11.86
N GLN A 623 -2.00 17.50 -12.41
CA GLN A 623 -2.24 16.95 -13.74
C GLN A 623 -1.72 17.90 -14.82
N PRO A 624 -1.19 17.38 -15.95
CA PRO A 624 -0.78 18.25 -17.04
C PRO A 624 -1.99 19.04 -17.58
N PRO A 625 -1.78 20.29 -18.03
CA PRO A 625 -2.81 21.07 -18.71
C PRO A 625 -3.41 20.33 -19.92
N SER A 626 -4.69 20.57 -20.22
CA SER A 626 -5.46 19.79 -21.21
C SER A 626 -4.93 19.96 -22.64
N GLY A 627 -4.55 21.17 -23.02
CA GLY A 627 -3.91 21.50 -24.29
C GLY A 627 -2.52 20.87 -24.42
N GLU A 628 -1.69 20.89 -23.36
CA GLU A 628 -0.40 20.20 -23.37
C GLU A 628 -0.55 18.66 -23.48
N ALA A 629 -1.50 18.09 -22.74
CA ALA A 629 -1.84 16.67 -22.83
C ALA A 629 -2.34 16.28 -24.23
N PHE A 630 -3.19 17.10 -24.84
CA PHE A 630 -3.65 16.89 -26.20
C PHE A 630 -2.51 17.02 -27.21
N LYS A 631 -1.73 18.10 -27.14
CA LYS A 631 -0.59 18.37 -28.02
C LYS A 631 0.45 17.24 -27.95
N SER A 632 0.78 16.76 -26.76
CA SER A 632 1.70 15.63 -26.58
C SER A 632 1.16 14.34 -27.20
N THR A 633 -0.15 14.11 -27.13
CA THR A 633 -0.80 12.95 -27.77
C THR A 633 -0.72 13.04 -29.30
N VAL A 634 -0.99 14.21 -29.87
CA VAL A 634 -0.91 14.44 -31.33
C VAL A 634 0.53 14.36 -31.82
N LEU A 635 1.49 14.99 -31.11
CA LEU A 635 2.90 15.01 -31.47
C LEU A 635 3.60 13.65 -31.30
N ALA A 636 3.15 12.83 -30.35
CA ALA A 636 3.77 11.54 -30.08
C ALA A 636 3.70 10.60 -31.30
N GLY A 637 2.68 10.76 -32.15
CA GLY A 637 2.46 9.92 -33.33
C GLY A 637 2.41 8.41 -33.01
N PRO A 638 2.32 7.54 -34.02
CA PRO A 638 2.55 6.12 -33.83
C PRO A 638 4.02 5.90 -33.45
N ARG A 639 4.27 5.40 -32.24
CA ARG A 639 5.64 5.08 -31.80
C ARG A 639 6.27 4.01 -32.67
N THR A 640 7.39 4.34 -33.31
CA THR A 640 8.21 3.33 -33.99
C THR A 640 8.85 2.40 -32.96
N PRO A 641 8.79 1.07 -33.13
CA PRO A 641 9.40 0.13 -32.20
C PRO A 641 10.93 0.28 -32.22
N ARG A 642 11.50 0.91 -31.18
CA ARG A 642 12.95 0.93 -30.96
C ARG A 642 13.37 -0.29 -30.15
N PHE A 643 14.45 -0.95 -30.56
CA PHE A 643 15.00 -2.06 -29.79
C PHE A 643 15.53 -1.56 -28.44
N SER A 644 14.95 -2.06 -27.35
CA SER A 644 15.41 -1.78 -25.98
C SER A 644 15.79 -3.09 -25.29
N LEU A 645 17.04 -3.18 -24.83
CA LEU A 645 17.53 -4.31 -24.01
C LEU A 645 16.73 -4.50 -22.71
N ARG A 646 16.00 -3.46 -22.26
CA ARG A 646 15.11 -3.54 -21.09
C ARG A 646 13.99 -4.54 -21.34
N TYR A 647 13.33 -4.41 -22.49
CA TYR A 647 12.11 -5.12 -22.90
C TYR A 647 12.39 -6.34 -23.80
N ALA A 648 13.66 -6.72 -23.94
CA ALA A 648 14.04 -7.91 -24.69
C ALA A 648 13.55 -9.17 -23.97
N ASN A 649 13.18 -10.17 -24.77
CA ASN A 649 12.76 -11.49 -24.34
C ASN A 649 13.72 -12.10 -23.29
N SER A 650 13.14 -12.71 -22.26
CA SER A 650 13.84 -13.27 -21.12
C SER A 650 14.87 -14.34 -21.50
N GLY A 651 14.58 -15.16 -22.52
CA GLY A 651 15.51 -16.15 -23.08
C GLY A 651 16.75 -15.48 -23.67
N VAL A 652 16.56 -14.50 -24.56
CA VAL A 652 17.66 -13.74 -25.18
C VAL A 652 18.52 -13.05 -24.12
N LYS A 653 17.89 -12.42 -23.13
CA LYS A 653 18.57 -11.73 -22.03
C LYS A 653 19.38 -12.68 -21.16
N ASN A 654 18.85 -13.86 -20.85
CA ASN A 654 19.56 -14.86 -20.07
C ASN A 654 20.76 -15.43 -20.85
N SER A 655 20.60 -15.72 -22.14
CA SER A 655 21.70 -16.16 -23.00
C SER A 655 22.80 -15.11 -23.09
N LEU A 656 22.45 -13.84 -23.29
CA LEU A 656 23.43 -12.74 -23.34
C LEU A 656 24.20 -12.60 -22.02
N LYS A 657 23.54 -12.76 -20.87
CA LYS A 657 24.21 -12.74 -19.56
C LYS A 657 25.19 -13.89 -19.39
N ILE A 658 24.80 -15.10 -19.79
CA ILE A 658 25.68 -16.28 -19.71
C ILE A 658 26.90 -16.06 -20.60
N LEU A 659 26.72 -15.58 -21.83
CA LEU A 659 27.83 -15.27 -22.75
C LEU A 659 28.73 -14.16 -22.20
N ALA A 660 28.16 -13.08 -21.68
CA ALA A 660 28.91 -11.96 -21.10
C ALA A 660 29.72 -12.36 -19.85
N GLY A 661 29.30 -13.39 -19.12
CA GLY A 661 30.13 -13.97 -18.05
C GLY A 661 31.15 -14.99 -18.57
N PHE A 662 30.77 -15.80 -19.56
CA PHE A 662 31.59 -16.89 -20.05
C PHE A 662 32.82 -16.40 -20.82
N ILE A 663 32.67 -15.37 -21.67
CA ILE A 663 33.76 -14.85 -22.51
C ILE A 663 34.93 -14.33 -21.65
N PRO A 664 34.73 -13.43 -20.65
CA PRO A 664 35.83 -12.97 -19.80
C PRO A 664 36.48 -14.10 -18.99
N ALA A 665 35.69 -15.07 -18.53
CA ALA A 665 36.24 -16.22 -17.83
C ALA A 665 37.11 -17.08 -18.76
N ALA A 666 36.64 -17.37 -19.97
CA ALA A 666 37.39 -18.13 -20.97
C ALA A 666 38.71 -17.46 -21.35
N LEU A 667 38.70 -16.15 -21.58
CA LEU A 667 39.92 -15.38 -21.84
C LEU A 667 40.89 -15.43 -20.65
N SER A 668 40.39 -15.26 -19.42
CA SER A 668 41.24 -15.33 -18.23
C SER A 668 41.85 -16.72 -18.05
N PHE A 669 41.06 -17.79 -18.14
CA PHE A 669 41.57 -19.17 -18.03
C PHE A 669 42.59 -19.51 -19.12
N GLY A 670 42.34 -19.07 -20.35
CA GLY A 670 43.27 -19.26 -21.48
C GLY A 670 44.60 -18.53 -21.31
N LEU A 671 44.61 -17.37 -20.63
CA LEU A 671 45.79 -16.53 -20.48
C LEU A 671 46.58 -16.78 -19.19
N THR A 672 45.95 -17.30 -18.11
CA THR A 672 46.59 -17.37 -16.78
C THR A 672 46.87 -18.78 -16.27
N LYS A 673 46.35 -19.85 -16.90
CA LYS A 673 46.50 -21.22 -16.41
C LYS A 673 47.38 -22.08 -17.31
N ASP A 674 48.41 -22.66 -16.72
CA ASP A 674 49.38 -23.52 -17.42
C ASP A 674 48.85 -24.96 -17.65
N TRP A 675 47.91 -25.43 -16.82
CA TRP A 675 47.35 -26.78 -16.94
C TRP A 675 46.28 -26.84 -18.04
N TRP A 676 46.49 -27.68 -19.06
CA TRP A 676 45.63 -27.76 -20.26
C TRP A 676 44.14 -27.98 -19.95
N VAL A 677 43.81 -28.75 -18.92
CA VAL A 677 42.41 -29.00 -18.51
C VAL A 677 41.75 -27.70 -18.03
N LEU A 678 42.42 -26.94 -17.17
CA LEU A 678 41.89 -25.66 -16.68
C LEU A 678 41.96 -24.57 -17.76
N CYS A 679 42.92 -24.62 -18.66
CA CYS A 679 43.05 -23.67 -19.77
C CYS A 679 41.84 -23.76 -20.72
N TRP A 680 41.48 -24.97 -21.18
CA TRP A 680 40.40 -25.16 -22.16
C TRP A 680 39.03 -25.46 -21.55
N PHE A 681 38.97 -26.26 -20.47
CA PHE A 681 37.71 -26.66 -19.82
C PHE A 681 37.43 -25.92 -18.51
N GLY A 682 38.36 -25.09 -18.02
CA GLY A 682 38.20 -24.31 -16.79
C GLY A 682 36.89 -23.52 -16.71
N PRO A 683 36.51 -22.72 -17.74
CA PRO A 683 35.26 -21.98 -17.74
C PRO A 683 34.03 -22.87 -17.62
N LEU A 684 34.00 -24.00 -18.32
CA LEU A 684 32.91 -24.98 -18.28
C LEU A 684 32.78 -25.63 -16.90
N ILE A 685 33.92 -26.02 -16.30
CA ILE A 685 33.96 -26.57 -14.94
C ILE A 685 33.48 -25.53 -13.93
N TRP A 686 33.95 -24.27 -14.03
CA TRP A 686 33.59 -23.18 -13.13
C TRP A 686 32.08 -22.88 -13.18
N PHE A 687 31.52 -22.82 -14.39
CA PHE A 687 30.09 -22.62 -14.62
C PHE A 687 29.29 -23.84 -14.15
N GLY A 688 29.79 -25.06 -14.36
CA GLY A 688 29.20 -26.29 -13.89
C GLY A 688 29.06 -26.34 -12.36
N ILE A 689 30.14 -25.98 -11.63
CA ILE A 689 30.12 -25.90 -10.16
C ILE A 689 29.09 -24.87 -9.67
N THR A 690 29.06 -23.69 -10.28
CA THR A 690 28.08 -22.66 -9.91
C THR A 690 26.65 -23.06 -10.30
N GLY A 691 26.46 -23.77 -11.41
CA GLY A 691 25.19 -24.39 -11.76
C GLY A 691 24.71 -25.36 -10.67
N LEU A 692 25.59 -26.29 -10.27
CA LEU A 692 25.33 -27.25 -9.19
C LEU A 692 25.01 -26.56 -7.86
N ARG A 693 25.70 -25.47 -7.51
CA ARG A 693 25.37 -24.65 -6.33
C ARG A 693 23.93 -24.16 -6.35
N ASN A 694 23.43 -23.63 -7.47
CA ASN A 694 22.05 -23.13 -7.53
C ASN A 694 21.04 -24.28 -7.34
N VAL A 695 21.38 -25.49 -7.80
CA VAL A 695 20.59 -26.71 -7.52
C VAL A 695 20.62 -27.03 -6.03
N ILE A 696 21.80 -27.07 -5.40
CA ILE A 696 21.96 -27.31 -3.95
C ILE A 696 21.15 -26.30 -3.13
N GLN A 697 21.28 -25.00 -3.43
CA GLN A 697 20.51 -23.93 -2.81
C GLN A 697 19.00 -24.20 -2.88
N SER A 698 18.50 -24.52 -4.08
CA SER A 698 17.08 -24.78 -4.32
C SER A 698 16.59 -25.99 -3.52
N VAL A 699 17.39 -27.04 -3.41
CA VAL A 699 17.08 -28.24 -2.61
C VAL A 699 17.03 -27.92 -1.11
N PHE A 700 18.02 -27.20 -0.58
CA PHE A 700 18.06 -26.83 0.85
C PHE A 700 16.96 -25.85 1.23
N GLY A 701 16.64 -24.87 0.37
CA GLY A 701 15.52 -23.96 0.61
C GLY A 701 14.18 -24.70 0.72
N SER A 702 13.93 -25.64 -0.19
CA SER A 702 12.61 -26.23 -0.42
C SER A 702 12.21 -27.37 0.53
N GLY A 703 13.17 -28.07 1.13
CA GLY A 703 12.82 -29.26 1.91
C GLY A 703 13.96 -30.23 2.22
N GLY A 704 15.03 -30.23 1.45
CA GLY A 704 16.07 -31.26 1.48
C GLY A 704 15.70 -32.51 0.65
N LEU A 705 16.09 -33.70 1.10
CA LEU A 705 15.81 -35.00 0.44
C LEU A 705 14.41 -35.56 0.76
N ARG A 706 13.77 -35.11 1.85
CA ARG A 706 12.37 -35.45 2.20
C ARG A 706 11.42 -34.45 1.53
N ARG A 707 11.37 -34.51 0.19
CA ARG A 707 10.63 -33.58 -0.68
C ARG A 707 9.15 -33.94 -0.75
N SER A 708 8.32 -32.98 -1.14
CA SER A 708 7.03 -33.32 -1.72
C SER A 708 7.28 -34.01 -3.07
N PRO A 709 6.68 -35.19 -3.33
CA PRO A 709 6.85 -35.93 -4.58
C PRO A 709 6.22 -35.25 -5.81
N VAL A 710 5.47 -34.15 -5.64
CA VAL A 710 4.58 -33.58 -6.68
C VAL A 710 5.25 -32.50 -7.54
N LEU A 711 6.35 -31.89 -7.08
CA LEU A 711 6.98 -30.73 -7.74
C LEU A 711 8.07 -31.12 -8.77
N LYS A 712 7.97 -30.57 -9.99
CA LYS A 712 8.98 -30.75 -11.06
C LYS A 712 10.22 -29.90 -10.78
N TRP A 713 11.41 -30.43 -11.10
CA TRP A 713 12.70 -29.74 -10.91
C TRP A 713 12.80 -28.35 -11.57
N ASN A 714 12.13 -28.16 -12.71
CA ASN A 714 12.10 -26.88 -13.44
C ASN A 714 11.36 -25.77 -12.68
N GLU A 715 10.47 -26.11 -11.74
CA GLU A 715 9.77 -25.13 -10.90
C GLU A 715 10.63 -24.71 -9.68
N TYR A 716 11.65 -25.49 -9.33
CA TYR A 716 12.61 -25.15 -8.25
C TYR A 716 13.77 -24.27 -8.72
N VAL A 717 14.25 -24.46 -9.94
CA VAL A 717 15.43 -23.75 -10.46
C VAL A 717 15.01 -22.59 -11.35
N SER A 718 15.04 -21.37 -10.81
CA SER A 718 14.76 -20.19 -11.64
C SER A 718 15.94 -19.92 -12.59
N PHE A 719 15.75 -20.16 -13.90
CA PHE A 719 16.76 -19.95 -14.93
C PHE A 719 17.32 -18.51 -14.97
N SER A 720 16.49 -17.51 -14.63
CA SER A 720 16.98 -16.13 -14.52
C SER A 720 17.98 -15.95 -13.35
N ARG A 721 17.78 -16.59 -12.19
CA ARG A 721 18.75 -16.51 -11.09
C ARG A 721 20.02 -17.30 -11.43
N LEU A 722 19.90 -18.42 -12.13
CA LEU A 722 21.04 -19.18 -12.64
C LEU A 722 21.89 -18.31 -13.59
N ALA A 723 21.27 -17.68 -14.59
CA ALA A 723 21.96 -16.78 -15.52
C ALA A 723 22.63 -15.60 -14.81
N ASP A 724 21.97 -15.00 -13.80
CA ASP A 724 22.59 -13.96 -12.96
C ASP A 724 23.80 -14.51 -12.18
N SER A 725 23.69 -15.68 -11.55
CA SER A 725 24.80 -16.34 -10.83
C SER A 725 25.99 -16.64 -11.74
N LEU A 726 25.75 -17.10 -12.97
CA LEU A 726 26.77 -17.42 -13.96
C LEU A 726 27.49 -16.16 -14.47
N LEU A 727 26.75 -15.07 -14.71
CA LEU A 727 27.33 -13.78 -15.10
C LEU A 727 28.36 -13.29 -14.08
N TYR A 728 27.97 -13.17 -12.80
CA TYR A 728 28.88 -12.68 -11.74
C TYR A 728 30.01 -13.66 -11.46
N THR A 729 29.76 -14.97 -11.57
CA THR A 729 30.83 -15.96 -11.46
C THR A 729 31.85 -15.78 -12.57
N GLY A 730 31.41 -15.54 -13.81
CA GLY A 730 32.28 -15.27 -14.94
C GLY A 730 33.19 -14.07 -14.73
N PHE A 731 32.65 -12.95 -14.25
CA PHE A 731 33.43 -11.74 -13.93
C PHE A 731 34.37 -11.89 -12.72
N SER A 732 34.10 -12.81 -11.79
CA SER A 732 34.97 -13.04 -10.63
C SER A 732 36.35 -13.59 -11.01
N VAL A 733 36.45 -14.35 -12.11
CA VAL A 733 37.70 -14.98 -12.54
C VAL A 733 38.75 -13.93 -12.96
N PRO A 734 38.50 -13.05 -13.96
CA PRO A 734 39.47 -12.03 -14.34
C PRO A 734 39.73 -11.01 -13.22
N LEU A 735 38.72 -10.72 -12.38
CA LEU A 735 38.91 -9.82 -11.23
C LEU A 735 39.94 -10.39 -10.24
N LEU A 736 39.79 -11.66 -9.85
CA LEU A 736 40.65 -12.23 -8.82
C LEU A 736 42.01 -12.69 -9.37
N ASP A 737 42.02 -13.32 -10.53
CA ASP A 737 43.22 -13.98 -11.06
C ASP A 737 44.10 -13.03 -11.88
N TYR A 738 43.51 -12.11 -12.68
CA TYR A 738 44.29 -11.15 -13.46
C TYR A 738 44.46 -9.81 -12.72
N VAL A 739 43.37 -9.16 -12.31
CA VAL A 739 43.47 -7.82 -11.70
C VAL A 739 44.10 -7.86 -10.32
N VAL A 740 43.57 -8.66 -9.39
CA VAL A 740 44.10 -8.67 -8.02
C VAL A 740 45.43 -9.40 -7.95
N LYS A 741 45.50 -10.64 -8.42
CA LYS A 741 46.71 -11.47 -8.27
C LYS A 741 47.86 -10.99 -9.16
N THR A 742 47.66 -10.83 -10.47
CA THR A 742 48.75 -10.47 -11.39
C THR A 742 49.06 -8.98 -11.40
N LEU A 743 48.06 -8.11 -11.62
CA LEU A 743 48.33 -6.67 -11.79
C LEU A 743 48.64 -5.97 -10.47
N VAL A 744 47.81 -6.16 -9.43
CA VAL A 744 47.95 -5.44 -8.16
C VAL A 744 49.02 -6.08 -7.28
N MET A 745 48.92 -7.38 -6.99
CA MET A 745 49.78 -8.02 -6.00
C MET A 745 51.17 -8.36 -6.56
N ASP A 746 51.23 -9.07 -7.69
CA ASP A 746 52.51 -9.48 -8.30
C ASP A 746 53.25 -8.29 -8.93
N GLN A 747 52.64 -7.59 -9.89
CA GLN A 747 53.31 -6.47 -10.58
C GLN A 747 53.37 -5.18 -9.75
N GLY A 748 52.33 -4.87 -8.96
CA GLY A 748 52.26 -3.64 -8.17
C GLY A 748 53.03 -3.70 -6.85
N PHE A 749 52.83 -4.77 -6.06
CA PHE A 749 53.40 -4.91 -4.71
C PHE A 749 54.51 -5.97 -4.61
N GLN A 750 54.85 -6.69 -5.68
CA GLN A 750 55.82 -7.81 -5.68
C GLN A 750 55.49 -8.91 -4.65
N VAL A 751 54.21 -9.05 -4.32
CA VAL A 751 53.68 -10.08 -3.42
C VAL A 751 53.15 -11.24 -4.25
N THR A 752 53.89 -12.34 -4.26
CA THR A 752 53.56 -13.58 -4.97
C THR A 752 53.23 -14.69 -3.97
N ALA A 753 52.74 -15.82 -4.49
CA ALA A 753 52.51 -17.01 -3.68
C ALA A 753 53.80 -17.56 -3.06
N GLN A 754 54.97 -17.17 -3.57
CA GLN A 754 56.28 -17.56 -3.06
C GLN A 754 56.86 -16.53 -2.08
N SER A 755 56.60 -15.23 -2.27
CA SER A 755 57.17 -14.19 -1.40
C SER A 755 56.38 -13.99 -0.10
N ASN A 756 55.06 -13.80 -0.17
CA ASN A 756 54.21 -13.66 1.01
C ASN A 756 52.82 -14.26 0.76
N PRO A 757 52.67 -15.59 0.92
CA PRO A 757 51.41 -16.28 0.64
C PRO A 757 50.26 -15.81 1.54
N VAL A 758 50.54 -15.47 2.80
CA VAL A 758 49.50 -15.02 3.75
C VAL A 758 48.88 -13.70 3.30
N ALA A 759 49.71 -12.73 2.91
CA ALA A 759 49.24 -11.44 2.42
C ALA A 759 48.44 -11.59 1.11
N LEU A 760 48.95 -12.37 0.14
CA LEU A 760 48.26 -12.62 -1.13
C LEU A 760 46.86 -13.22 -0.92
N TYR A 761 46.76 -14.32 -0.19
CA TYR A 761 45.48 -15.01 0.00
C TYR A 761 44.50 -14.23 0.88
N THR A 762 44.99 -13.42 1.83
CA THR A 762 44.13 -12.55 2.66
C THR A 762 43.48 -11.45 1.81
N VAL A 763 44.25 -10.78 0.95
CA VAL A 763 43.73 -9.75 0.04
C VAL A 763 42.75 -10.36 -0.96
N MET A 764 43.10 -11.49 -1.58
CA MET A 764 42.21 -12.21 -2.50
C MET A 764 40.90 -12.62 -1.82
N ALA A 765 40.95 -13.15 -0.59
CA ALA A 765 39.76 -13.55 0.15
C ALA A 765 38.87 -12.34 0.51
N THR A 766 39.48 -11.21 0.88
CA THR A 766 38.77 -9.96 1.21
C THR A 766 38.08 -9.38 -0.01
N VAL A 767 38.79 -9.24 -1.13
CA VAL A 767 38.21 -8.73 -2.39
C VAL A 767 37.10 -9.64 -2.89
N ASN A 768 37.30 -10.96 -2.85
CA ASN A 768 36.26 -11.93 -3.22
C ASN A 768 35.02 -11.80 -2.30
N GLY A 769 35.21 -11.68 -0.98
CA GLY A 769 34.13 -11.49 -0.03
C GLY A 769 33.32 -10.23 -0.30
N ILE A 770 33.99 -9.09 -0.52
CA ILE A 770 33.37 -7.81 -0.88
C ILE A 770 32.62 -7.92 -2.21
N TYR A 771 33.24 -8.52 -3.23
CA TYR A 771 32.63 -8.74 -4.54
C TYR A 771 31.34 -9.56 -4.44
N ILE A 772 31.37 -10.64 -3.64
CA ILE A 772 30.20 -11.51 -3.44
C ILE A 772 29.09 -10.78 -2.69
N ALA A 773 29.43 -10.12 -1.58
CA ALA A 773 28.46 -9.35 -0.80
C ALA A 773 27.81 -8.25 -1.66
N ALA A 774 28.59 -7.54 -2.47
CA ALA A 774 28.13 -6.47 -3.34
C ALA A 774 27.16 -6.96 -4.41
N HIS A 775 27.50 -7.99 -5.19
CA HIS A 775 26.59 -8.46 -6.23
C HIS A 775 25.37 -9.22 -5.67
N ASN A 776 25.49 -9.87 -4.51
CA ASN A 776 24.35 -10.48 -3.83
C ASN A 776 23.36 -9.42 -3.33
N ALA A 777 23.86 -8.31 -2.78
CA ALA A 777 23.05 -7.14 -2.45
C ALA A 777 22.41 -6.54 -3.72
N PHE A 778 23.15 -6.45 -4.84
CA PHE A 778 22.64 -5.96 -6.12
C PHE A 778 21.53 -6.85 -6.71
N ARG A 779 21.66 -8.17 -6.56
CA ARG A 779 20.66 -9.16 -6.98
C ARG A 779 19.39 -9.14 -6.12
N GLY A 780 19.44 -8.54 -4.93
CA GLY A 780 18.32 -8.46 -4.01
C GLY A 780 18.16 -9.68 -3.09
N LEU A 781 19.25 -10.39 -2.78
CA LEU A 781 19.25 -11.43 -1.75
C LEU A 781 19.04 -10.82 -0.35
N PRO A 782 18.49 -11.57 0.63
CA PRO A 782 18.32 -11.08 1.99
C PRO A 782 19.65 -10.58 2.58
N ARG A 783 19.61 -9.47 3.33
CA ARG A 783 20.82 -8.85 3.91
C ARG A 783 21.67 -9.83 4.72
N ARG A 784 21.01 -10.76 5.43
CA ARG A 784 21.68 -11.82 6.21
C ARG A 784 22.49 -12.78 5.33
N ALA A 785 21.99 -13.12 4.15
CA ALA A 785 22.70 -13.97 3.19
C ALA A 785 23.90 -13.24 2.57
N ALA A 786 23.77 -11.95 2.27
CA ALA A 786 24.88 -11.14 1.78
C ALA A 786 26.00 -11.01 2.83
N ALA A 787 25.64 -10.78 4.10
CA ALA A 787 26.59 -10.75 5.20
C ALA A 787 27.23 -12.11 5.48
N GLY A 788 26.46 -13.21 5.47
CA GLY A 788 27.02 -14.56 5.64
C GLY A 788 28.01 -14.93 4.53
N ASN A 789 27.72 -14.53 3.29
CA ASN A 789 28.63 -14.75 2.17
C ASN A 789 29.94 -13.93 2.24
N LEU A 790 29.95 -12.79 2.95
CA LEU A 790 31.18 -12.02 3.21
C LEU A 790 32.19 -12.85 4.03
N PHE A 791 31.70 -13.64 4.99
CA PHE A 791 32.52 -14.49 5.87
C PHE A 791 32.67 -15.93 5.36
N ARG A 792 32.19 -16.22 4.14
CA ARG A 792 32.22 -17.57 3.55
C ARG A 792 33.60 -18.22 3.58
N SER A 793 34.64 -17.43 3.31
CA SER A 793 36.03 -17.89 3.27
C SER A 793 36.49 -18.51 4.59
N ALA A 794 35.97 -18.04 5.73
CA ALA A 794 36.32 -18.57 7.05
C ALA A 794 35.88 -20.04 7.24
N VAL A 795 34.82 -20.46 6.54
CA VAL A 795 34.32 -21.84 6.60
C VAL A 795 34.80 -22.66 5.40
N SER A 796 34.89 -22.06 4.20
CA SER A 796 35.24 -22.82 3.00
C SER A 796 36.72 -23.21 2.93
N ILE A 797 37.63 -22.42 3.51
CA ILE A 797 39.07 -22.71 3.48
C ILE A 797 39.40 -23.97 4.31
N PRO A 798 39.01 -24.08 5.60
CA PRO A 798 39.21 -25.31 6.37
C PRO A 798 38.55 -26.53 5.71
N LEU A 799 37.36 -26.35 5.15
CA LEU A 799 36.64 -27.42 4.46
C LEU A 799 37.42 -27.93 3.23
N ALA A 800 37.98 -27.03 2.42
CA ALA A 800 38.77 -27.40 1.25
C ALA A 800 40.05 -28.17 1.64
N ILE A 801 40.73 -27.76 2.72
CA ILE A 801 41.89 -28.47 3.25
C ILE A 801 41.50 -29.90 3.67
N GLY A 802 40.40 -30.06 4.42
CA GLY A 802 39.92 -31.36 4.85
C GLY A 802 39.52 -32.29 3.69
N VAL A 803 38.82 -31.75 2.68
CA VAL A 803 38.45 -32.53 1.48
C VAL A 803 39.68 -32.93 0.67
N ASN A 804 40.64 -32.02 0.49
CA ASN A 804 41.92 -32.34 -0.18
C ASN A 804 42.65 -33.48 0.55
N ALA A 805 42.72 -33.44 1.88
CA ALA A 805 43.35 -34.49 2.67
C ALA A 805 42.63 -35.85 2.54
N LEU A 806 41.29 -35.85 2.55
CA LEU A 806 40.49 -37.07 2.39
C LEU A 806 40.69 -37.71 1.01
N VAL A 807 40.61 -36.91 -0.06
CA VAL A 807 40.81 -37.41 -1.44
C VAL A 807 42.25 -37.90 -1.63
N SER A 808 43.24 -37.26 -0.98
CA SER A 808 44.63 -37.71 -1.00
C SER A 808 44.80 -39.07 -0.35
N GLY A 809 44.15 -39.28 0.81
CA GLY A 809 44.11 -40.57 1.47
C GLY A 809 43.49 -41.66 0.60
N LEU A 810 42.33 -41.39 -0.01
CA LEU A 810 41.64 -42.36 -0.88
C LEU A 810 42.45 -42.71 -2.14
N LEU A 811 43.09 -41.74 -2.78
CA LEU A 811 43.94 -41.98 -3.97
C LEU A 811 45.21 -42.76 -3.61
N SER A 812 45.79 -42.47 -2.44
CA SER A 812 46.93 -43.22 -1.91
C SER A 812 46.54 -44.67 -1.59
N MET A 813 45.34 -44.88 -1.03
CA MET A 813 44.78 -46.22 -0.76
C MET A 813 44.42 -46.97 -2.06
N ALA A 814 44.06 -46.26 -3.13
CA ALA A 814 43.79 -46.84 -4.45
C ALA A 814 45.07 -47.13 -5.27
N GLY A 815 46.26 -46.89 -4.71
CA GLY A 815 47.54 -47.19 -5.35
C GLY A 815 47.97 -46.21 -6.44
N VAL A 816 47.40 -44.99 -6.47
CA VAL A 816 47.81 -43.96 -7.44
C VAL A 816 49.17 -43.37 -7.04
N PRO A 817 50.22 -43.49 -7.89
CA PRO A 817 51.51 -42.90 -7.60
C PRO A 817 51.43 -41.37 -7.61
N ASP A 818 52.06 -40.74 -6.62
CA ASP A 818 52.11 -39.28 -6.45
C ASP A 818 50.72 -38.59 -6.40
N ALA A 819 49.84 -39.12 -5.55
CA ALA A 819 48.52 -38.55 -5.29
C ALA A 819 48.58 -37.06 -4.87
N GLY A 820 49.70 -36.61 -4.29
CA GLY A 820 49.95 -35.22 -3.90
C GLY A 820 50.00 -34.28 -5.10
N ALA A 821 50.81 -34.59 -6.13
CA ALA A 821 50.92 -33.78 -7.33
C ALA A 821 49.60 -33.71 -8.12
N VAL A 822 48.87 -34.83 -8.18
CA VAL A 822 47.53 -34.87 -8.80
C VAL A 822 46.57 -33.95 -8.06
N ILE A 823 46.50 -34.02 -6.72
CA ILE A 823 45.59 -33.18 -5.95
C ILE A 823 45.97 -31.70 -6.02
N GLN A 824 47.26 -31.38 -6.12
CA GLN A 824 47.69 -30.00 -6.30
C GLN A 824 47.13 -29.37 -7.60
N GLN A 825 47.02 -30.14 -8.68
CA GLN A 825 46.39 -29.70 -9.93
C GLN A 825 44.86 -29.52 -9.77
N TRP A 826 44.22 -30.39 -8.98
CA TRP A 826 42.77 -30.33 -8.70
C TRP A 826 42.38 -29.37 -7.56
N ALA A 827 43.34 -28.84 -6.80
CA ALA A 827 43.10 -28.05 -5.60
C ALA A 827 42.24 -26.80 -5.87
N ALA A 828 42.41 -26.15 -7.03
CA ALA A 828 41.59 -25.01 -7.44
C ALA A 828 40.12 -25.39 -7.65
N ILE A 829 39.87 -26.56 -8.25
CA ILE A 829 38.53 -27.10 -8.50
C ILE A 829 37.87 -27.49 -7.18
N ILE A 830 38.60 -28.19 -6.30
CA ILE A 830 38.10 -28.60 -4.97
C ILE A 830 37.79 -27.38 -4.11
N SER A 831 38.68 -26.38 -4.08
CA SER A 831 38.47 -25.13 -3.33
C SER A 831 37.24 -24.36 -3.83
N LYS A 832 37.07 -24.26 -5.16
CA LYS A 832 35.88 -23.65 -5.77
C LYS A 832 34.60 -24.43 -5.42
N LEU A 833 34.63 -25.76 -5.49
CA LEU A 833 33.50 -26.62 -5.13
C LEU A 833 33.10 -26.45 -3.65
N CYS A 834 34.05 -26.49 -2.73
CA CYS A 834 33.81 -26.28 -1.31
C CYS A 834 33.25 -24.88 -1.03
N SER A 835 33.81 -23.84 -1.66
CA SER A 835 33.36 -22.46 -1.49
C SER A 835 31.93 -22.25 -2.01
N ASP A 836 31.61 -22.77 -3.20
CA ASP A 836 30.25 -22.69 -3.75
C ASP A 836 29.26 -23.60 -3.02
N GLY A 837 29.71 -24.73 -2.47
CA GLY A 837 28.91 -25.58 -1.57
C GLY A 837 28.49 -24.83 -0.31
N VAL A 838 29.43 -24.17 0.38
CA VAL A 838 29.14 -23.33 1.56
C VAL A 838 28.19 -22.18 1.19
N ALA A 839 28.39 -21.52 0.05
CA ALA A 839 27.46 -20.49 -0.43
C ALA A 839 26.05 -21.05 -0.66
N GLY A 840 25.94 -22.23 -1.28
CA GLY A 840 24.67 -22.92 -1.48
C GLY A 840 23.94 -23.24 -0.17
N VAL A 841 24.69 -23.58 0.90
CA VAL A 841 24.13 -23.79 2.24
C VAL A 841 23.68 -22.48 2.88
N ILE A 842 24.52 -21.43 2.88
CA ILE A 842 24.18 -20.11 3.46
C ILE A 842 22.92 -19.53 2.80
N GLU A 843 22.86 -19.57 1.48
CA GLU A 843 21.71 -19.06 0.72
C GLU A 843 20.50 -19.98 0.85
N GLY A 844 20.70 -21.30 0.88
CA GLY A 844 19.62 -22.26 1.13
C GLY A 844 19.00 -22.12 2.53
N LEU A 845 19.79 -21.78 3.55
CA LEU A 845 19.30 -21.46 4.89
C LEU A 845 18.50 -20.14 4.90
N ALA A 846 18.95 -19.13 4.16
CA ALA A 846 18.20 -17.88 4.02
C ALA A 846 16.85 -18.09 3.31
N ASP A 847 16.85 -18.86 2.21
CA ASP A 847 15.63 -19.26 1.50
C ASP A 847 14.70 -20.10 2.40
N ARG A 848 15.26 -21.00 3.22
CA ARG A 848 14.49 -21.75 4.24
C ARG A 848 13.80 -20.82 5.22
N SER A 849 14.52 -19.86 5.82
CA SER A 849 13.93 -18.91 6.76
C SER A 849 12.81 -18.10 6.11
N LYS A 850 13.01 -17.69 4.85
CA LYS A 850 12.00 -16.99 4.04
C LYS A 850 10.74 -17.85 3.84
N TYR A 851 10.87 -19.09 3.39
CA TYR A 851 9.72 -19.98 3.17
C TYR A 851 9.00 -20.29 4.48
N ILE A 852 9.71 -20.53 5.58
CA ILE A 852 9.08 -20.75 6.90
C ILE A 852 8.24 -19.53 7.31
N ALA A 853 8.81 -18.32 7.20
CA ALA A 853 8.09 -17.09 7.55
C ALA A 853 6.83 -16.90 6.68
N MET A 854 6.93 -17.18 5.38
CA MET A 854 5.80 -17.15 4.46
C MET A 854 4.72 -18.16 4.85
N ARG A 855 5.09 -19.43 5.04
CA ARG A 855 4.15 -20.48 5.42
C ARG A 855 3.49 -20.24 6.77
N LEU A 856 4.21 -19.66 7.74
CA LEU A 856 3.62 -19.26 9.02
C LEU A 856 2.51 -18.21 8.84
N ARG A 857 2.70 -17.25 7.93
CA ARG A 857 1.66 -16.28 7.57
C ARG A 857 0.47 -16.95 6.89
N ASP A 858 0.73 -17.85 5.93
CA ASP A 858 -0.31 -18.55 5.19
C ASP A 858 -1.19 -19.41 6.11
N TYR A 859 -0.57 -20.22 6.98
CA TYR A 859 -1.30 -21.01 7.98
C TYR A 859 -2.05 -20.11 8.96
N LYS A 860 -1.43 -19.05 9.49
CA LYS A 860 -2.12 -18.12 10.39
C LYS A 860 -3.35 -17.49 9.74
N ALA A 861 -3.25 -17.08 8.47
CA ALA A 861 -4.36 -16.51 7.73
C ALA A 861 -5.50 -17.52 7.51
N LYS A 862 -5.17 -18.79 7.26
CA LYS A 862 -6.15 -19.85 7.06
C LYS A 862 -6.77 -20.38 8.34
N SER A 863 -5.97 -20.61 9.38
CA SER A 863 -6.44 -20.98 10.71
C SER A 863 -7.41 -19.93 11.25
N LYS A 864 -7.11 -18.63 11.08
CA LYS A 864 -8.05 -17.58 11.47
C LYS A 864 -9.40 -17.73 10.75
N LYS A 865 -9.41 -17.89 9.41
CA LYS A 865 -10.65 -18.09 8.66
C LYS A 865 -11.41 -19.34 9.09
N LEU A 866 -10.69 -20.41 9.42
CA LEU A 866 -11.25 -21.67 9.90
C LEU A 866 -11.94 -21.47 11.25
N TYR A 867 -11.27 -20.85 12.23
CA TYR A 867 -11.85 -20.59 13.55
C TYR A 867 -12.97 -19.54 13.50
N ASP A 868 -12.85 -18.50 12.68
CA ASP A 868 -13.95 -17.54 12.45
C ASP A 868 -15.20 -18.27 11.89
N THR A 869 -15.00 -19.25 11.00
CA THR A 869 -16.10 -20.08 10.46
C THR A 869 -16.67 -21.00 11.53
N TYR A 870 -15.81 -21.64 12.33
CA TYR A 870 -16.20 -22.48 13.45
C TYR A 870 -17.04 -21.71 14.47
N SER A 871 -16.58 -20.53 14.91
CA SER A 871 -17.34 -19.65 15.80
C SER A 871 -18.69 -19.22 15.21
N THR A 872 -18.76 -19.03 13.89
CA THR A 872 -20.04 -18.73 13.22
C THR A 872 -20.99 -19.92 13.28
N LEU A 873 -20.49 -21.15 13.14
CA LEU A 873 -21.29 -22.37 13.28
C LEU A 873 -21.80 -22.54 14.72
N GLU A 874 -20.95 -22.33 15.72
CA GLU A 874 -21.30 -22.37 17.15
C GLU A 874 -22.41 -21.38 17.51
N VAL A 875 -22.27 -20.12 17.09
CA VAL A 875 -23.29 -19.09 17.32
C VAL A 875 -24.61 -19.43 16.60
N ARG A 876 -24.54 -20.12 15.44
CA ARG A 876 -25.73 -20.44 14.64
C ARG A 876 -26.46 -21.68 15.12
N PHE A 877 -25.74 -22.68 15.61
CA PHE A 877 -26.28 -23.94 16.10
C PHE A 877 -26.01 -24.14 17.59
N PRO A 878 -26.46 -23.22 18.48
CA PRO A 878 -26.12 -23.26 19.89
C PRO A 878 -26.64 -24.51 20.63
N GLN A 879 -27.59 -25.23 20.03
CA GLN A 879 -28.21 -26.44 20.59
C GLN A 879 -27.64 -27.75 19.99
N LYS A 880 -26.76 -27.67 18.99
CA LYS A 880 -26.12 -28.84 18.38
C LYS A 880 -24.64 -28.80 18.69
N ASP A 881 -24.07 -29.97 18.96
CA ASP A 881 -22.62 -30.10 19.07
C ASP A 881 -21.99 -29.96 17.67
N VAL A 882 -21.31 -28.82 17.43
CA VAL A 882 -20.66 -28.54 16.14
C VAL A 882 -19.54 -29.53 15.85
N GLU A 883 -18.87 -30.08 16.86
CA GLU A 883 -17.84 -31.11 16.67
C GLU A 883 -18.45 -32.38 16.09
N SER A 884 -19.57 -32.85 16.64
CA SER A 884 -20.31 -33.99 16.10
C SER A 884 -20.76 -33.78 14.65
N LEU A 885 -21.18 -32.56 14.30
CA LEU A 885 -21.55 -32.22 12.92
C LEU A 885 -20.33 -32.26 11.98
N LEU A 886 -19.15 -31.81 12.43
CA LEU A 886 -17.93 -31.87 11.62
C LEU A 886 -17.36 -33.30 11.50
N GLU A 887 -17.65 -34.19 12.45
CA GLU A 887 -17.33 -35.62 12.38
C GLU A 887 -18.14 -36.35 11.28
N SER A 888 -19.37 -35.91 11.03
CA SER A 888 -20.27 -36.44 9.99
C SER A 888 -20.52 -35.40 8.88
N PRO A 889 -19.69 -35.35 7.81
CA PRO A 889 -19.88 -34.42 6.70
C PRO A 889 -21.23 -34.53 5.99
N GLN A 890 -21.98 -35.63 6.17
CA GLN A 890 -23.34 -35.81 5.65
C GLN A 890 -24.36 -35.00 6.44
N GLU A 891 -24.38 -35.16 7.76
CA GLU A 891 -25.26 -34.41 8.67
C GLU A 891 -24.98 -32.90 8.62
N LEU A 892 -23.71 -32.51 8.48
CA LEU A 892 -23.33 -31.11 8.28
C LEU A 892 -23.94 -30.52 7.01
N SER A 893 -23.86 -31.25 5.90
CA SER A 893 -24.41 -30.80 4.61
C SER A 893 -25.93 -30.69 4.67
N GLU A 894 -26.61 -31.66 5.29
CA GLU A 894 -28.06 -31.62 5.52
C GLU A 894 -28.45 -30.42 6.39
N ALA A 895 -27.74 -30.18 7.50
CA ALA A 895 -27.97 -29.04 8.39
C ALA A 895 -27.74 -27.67 7.71
N LEU A 896 -26.79 -27.58 6.78
CA LEU A 896 -26.46 -26.35 6.04
C LEU A 896 -27.33 -26.15 4.79
N SER A 897 -27.82 -27.23 4.18
CA SER A 897 -28.65 -27.21 2.96
C SER A 897 -29.99 -26.51 3.16
N ALA A 898 -30.49 -26.47 4.40
CA ALA A 898 -31.73 -25.80 4.76
C ALA A 898 -31.64 -24.26 4.78
N ASP A 899 -30.45 -23.66 4.98
CA ASP A 899 -30.40 -22.25 5.43
C ASP A 899 -29.18 -21.39 5.01
N LYS A 900 -28.35 -21.84 4.04
CA LYS A 900 -27.49 -21.05 3.11
C LYS A 900 -26.28 -21.88 2.67
N ALA A 901 -26.19 -22.18 1.37
CA ALA A 901 -25.11 -22.95 0.72
C ALA A 901 -23.68 -22.34 0.79
N ASP A 902 -23.50 -21.14 1.35
CA ASP A 902 -22.22 -20.42 1.32
C ASP A 902 -21.22 -20.89 2.39
N LEU A 903 -21.67 -21.35 3.57
CA LEU A 903 -20.79 -21.79 4.67
C LEU A 903 -20.09 -23.12 4.36
N GLU A 904 -20.81 -24.07 3.79
CA GLU A 904 -20.28 -25.37 3.36
C GLU A 904 -19.15 -25.19 2.34
N LYS A 905 -19.35 -24.29 1.38
CA LYS A 905 -18.34 -23.91 0.38
C LYS A 905 -17.09 -23.31 1.02
N ILE A 906 -17.22 -22.51 2.08
CA ILE A 906 -16.08 -21.95 2.82
C ILE A 906 -15.24 -23.07 3.45
N LEU A 907 -15.88 -24.07 4.05
CA LEU A 907 -15.20 -25.23 4.64
C LEU A 907 -14.43 -26.02 3.58
N TYR A 908 -15.09 -26.37 2.46
CA TYR A 908 -14.42 -27.07 1.35
C TYR A 908 -13.21 -26.31 0.82
N VAL A 909 -13.34 -24.99 0.59
CA VAL A 909 -12.25 -24.14 0.10
C VAL A 909 -11.09 -24.05 1.10
N ASN A 910 -11.39 -23.94 2.39
CA ASN A 910 -10.35 -23.92 3.43
C ASN A 910 -9.59 -25.24 3.50
N ALA A 911 -10.28 -26.37 3.48
CA ALA A 911 -9.66 -27.69 3.52
C ALA A 911 -8.82 -27.97 2.26
N LEU A 912 -9.31 -27.60 1.06
CA LEU A 912 -8.56 -27.74 -0.19
C LEU A 912 -7.26 -26.92 -0.20
N ASP A 913 -7.29 -25.71 0.36
CA ASP A 913 -6.08 -24.88 0.47
C ASP A 913 -5.09 -25.47 1.49
N LEU A 914 -5.56 -26.01 2.61
CA LEU A 914 -4.70 -26.67 3.61
C LEU A 914 -4.07 -27.96 3.08
N LEU A 915 -4.84 -28.75 2.32
CA LEU A 915 -4.34 -29.89 1.54
C LEU A 915 -3.24 -29.44 0.58
N TYR A 916 -3.50 -28.38 -0.20
CA TYR A 916 -2.52 -27.84 -1.14
C TYR A 916 -1.26 -27.33 -0.44
N PHE A 917 -1.39 -26.66 0.72
CA PHE A 917 -0.23 -26.26 1.51
C PHE A 917 0.60 -27.47 1.91
N TRP A 918 -0.03 -28.49 2.52
CA TRP A 918 0.67 -29.66 3.02
C TRP A 918 1.39 -30.46 1.92
N MET A 919 0.73 -30.63 0.78
CA MET A 919 1.20 -31.47 -0.31
C MET A 919 2.08 -30.73 -1.31
N TYR A 920 1.85 -29.44 -1.59
CA TYR A 920 2.57 -28.73 -2.66
C TYR A 920 3.56 -27.69 -2.13
N GLN A 921 3.25 -26.96 -1.05
CA GLN A 921 4.02 -25.77 -0.68
C GLN A 921 5.31 -26.09 0.09
N PRO A 922 6.44 -25.42 -0.21
CA PRO A 922 7.72 -25.69 0.42
C PRO A 922 7.65 -25.37 1.92
N ARG A 923 8.20 -26.28 2.75
CA ARG A 923 8.26 -26.16 4.22
C ARG A 923 6.90 -26.07 4.95
N ALA A 924 5.77 -26.24 4.25
CA ALA A 924 4.45 -26.19 4.89
C ALA A 924 4.27 -27.29 5.94
N ARG A 925 4.67 -28.53 5.64
CA ARG A 925 4.70 -29.65 6.62
C ARG A 925 5.49 -29.32 7.88
N THR A 926 6.63 -28.64 7.73
CA THR A 926 7.47 -28.24 8.86
C THR A 926 6.75 -27.22 9.73
N VAL A 927 6.09 -26.23 9.13
CA VAL A 927 5.36 -25.19 9.88
C VAL A 927 4.14 -25.77 10.59
N LEU A 928 3.33 -26.61 9.93
CA LEU A 928 2.15 -27.20 10.58
C LEU A 928 2.54 -28.07 11.79
N ARG A 929 3.65 -28.82 11.70
CA ARG A 929 4.21 -29.57 12.84
C ARG A 929 4.65 -28.70 14.00
N LEU A 930 5.01 -27.44 13.75
CA LEU A 930 5.34 -26.46 14.80
C LEU A 930 4.08 -25.81 15.39
N LEU A 931 3.00 -25.71 14.62
CA LEU A 931 1.76 -25.05 15.03
C LEU A 931 0.84 -25.95 15.86
N ILE A 932 0.66 -27.22 15.47
CA ILE A 932 -0.27 -28.15 16.14
C ILE A 932 0.00 -28.32 17.65
N PRO A 933 1.27 -28.42 18.13
CA PRO A 933 1.54 -28.50 19.56
C PRO A 933 1.13 -27.27 20.35
N GLY A 934 1.05 -26.09 19.71
CA GLY A 934 0.66 -24.83 20.33
C GLY A 934 -0.84 -24.54 20.30
N MET A 935 -1.66 -25.38 19.67
CA MET A 935 -3.12 -25.28 19.68
C MET A 935 -3.68 -25.89 20.96
N SER A 936 -4.76 -25.30 21.49
CA SER A 936 -5.56 -25.94 22.54
C SER A 936 -6.15 -27.28 22.05
N GLN A 937 -6.65 -28.11 22.98
CA GLN A 937 -7.30 -29.37 22.62
C GLN A 937 -8.49 -29.14 21.67
N ASP A 938 -9.34 -28.17 21.98
CA ASP A 938 -10.52 -27.83 21.18
C ASP A 938 -10.11 -27.23 19.82
N GLU A 939 -9.13 -26.33 19.80
CA GLU A 939 -8.60 -25.75 18.56
C GLU A 939 -8.01 -26.82 17.63
N ARG A 940 -7.33 -27.81 18.21
CA ARG A 940 -6.75 -28.95 17.49
C ARG A 940 -7.86 -29.86 16.96
N ARG A 941 -8.88 -30.16 17.77
CA ARG A 941 -10.02 -31.00 17.36
C ARG A 941 -10.81 -30.34 16.25
N ALA A 942 -11.23 -29.08 16.41
CA ALA A 942 -11.89 -28.30 15.37
C ALA A 942 -11.08 -28.21 14.07
N PHE A 943 -9.75 -28.02 14.17
CA PHE A 943 -8.87 -28.01 13.00
C PHE A 943 -8.88 -29.35 12.25
N LEU A 944 -8.82 -30.48 12.96
CA LEU A 944 -8.80 -31.82 12.36
C LEU A 944 -10.14 -32.20 11.75
N LEU A 945 -11.23 -32.03 12.49
CA LEU A 945 -12.57 -32.39 12.04
C LEU A 945 -13.00 -31.61 10.81
N SER A 946 -12.68 -30.32 10.76
CA SER A 946 -12.94 -29.49 9.58
C SER A 946 -12.20 -29.94 8.31
N GLN A 947 -11.19 -30.83 8.39
CA GLN A 947 -10.54 -31.40 7.20
C GLN A 947 -11.31 -32.60 6.62
N TYR A 948 -12.17 -33.28 7.39
CA TYR A 948 -12.90 -34.47 6.90
C TYR A 948 -13.91 -34.18 5.80
N VAL A 949 -14.30 -32.91 5.63
CA VAL A 949 -15.06 -32.44 4.47
C VAL A 949 -14.41 -32.83 3.14
N LEU A 950 -13.08 -33.08 3.10
CA LEU A 950 -12.36 -33.57 1.93
C LEU A 950 -12.79 -34.97 1.46
N ARG A 951 -13.51 -35.75 2.27
CA ARG A 951 -14.05 -37.07 1.88
C ARG A 951 -15.26 -36.97 0.93
N ARG A 952 -15.84 -35.77 0.78
CA ARG A 952 -16.99 -35.49 -0.09
C ARG A 952 -16.57 -35.32 -1.55
N GLU A 953 -16.12 -36.42 -2.17
CA GLU A 953 -15.58 -36.41 -3.53
C GLU A 953 -16.57 -35.88 -4.57
N TYR A 954 -17.84 -36.27 -4.49
CA TYR A 954 -18.87 -35.86 -5.44
C TYR A 954 -19.10 -34.34 -5.40
N GLU A 955 -19.28 -33.79 -4.19
CA GLU A 955 -19.55 -32.35 -3.99
C GLU A 955 -18.35 -31.50 -4.36
N ILE A 956 -17.14 -31.90 -3.96
CA ILE A 956 -15.91 -31.19 -4.29
C ILE A 956 -15.65 -31.25 -5.81
N SER A 957 -15.85 -32.41 -6.44
CA SER A 957 -15.72 -32.54 -7.91
C SER A 957 -16.73 -31.66 -8.62
N ARG A 958 -17.97 -31.63 -8.15
CA ARG A 958 -19.02 -30.73 -8.67
C ARG A 958 -18.63 -29.27 -8.49
N LEU A 959 -18.06 -28.87 -7.35
CA LEU A 959 -17.56 -27.50 -7.15
C LEU A 959 -16.47 -27.12 -8.17
N PHE A 960 -15.58 -28.04 -8.51
CA PHE A 960 -14.58 -27.81 -9.58
C PHE A 960 -15.22 -27.67 -10.96
N LEU A 961 -16.20 -28.52 -11.29
CA LEU A 961 -16.96 -28.46 -12.55
C LEU A 961 -17.80 -27.17 -12.64
N ASP A 962 -18.38 -26.76 -11.52
CA ASP A 962 -19.04 -25.47 -11.31
C ASP A 962 -18.03 -24.31 -11.25
N GLY A 963 -16.75 -24.58 -11.58
CA GLY A 963 -15.75 -23.59 -11.91
C GLY A 963 -15.04 -22.97 -10.72
N LEU A 964 -14.92 -23.64 -9.56
CA LEU A 964 -14.23 -23.14 -8.36
C LEU A 964 -12.88 -22.46 -8.66
N VAL A 965 -12.08 -23.02 -9.59
CA VAL A 965 -10.79 -22.47 -10.03
C VAL A 965 -10.76 -22.12 -11.53
N GLY A 966 -11.93 -21.90 -12.13
CA GLY A 966 -12.06 -21.52 -13.54
C GLY A 966 -11.87 -22.65 -14.54
N LYS A 967 -11.56 -22.32 -15.80
CA LYS A 967 -11.55 -23.27 -16.94
C LYS A 967 -10.44 -24.33 -16.85
N ASN A 968 -9.34 -24.01 -16.19
CA ASN A 968 -8.18 -24.91 -16.07
C ASN A 968 -8.27 -25.78 -14.79
N PHE A 969 -9.47 -26.25 -14.43
CA PHE A 969 -9.71 -26.98 -13.19
C PHE A 969 -9.15 -28.40 -13.20
N ALA A 970 -8.91 -29.00 -14.37
CA ALA A 970 -8.50 -30.41 -14.50
C ALA A 970 -7.28 -30.77 -13.65
N ARG A 971 -6.25 -29.90 -13.60
CA ARG A 971 -5.04 -30.12 -12.79
C ARG A 971 -5.32 -30.05 -11.28
N ALA A 972 -6.20 -29.14 -10.85
CA ALA A 972 -6.57 -29.00 -9.45
C ALA A 972 -7.44 -30.16 -8.98
N LEU A 973 -8.39 -30.59 -9.82
CA LEU A 973 -9.25 -31.73 -9.56
C LEU A 973 -8.44 -33.04 -9.47
N SER A 974 -7.55 -33.29 -10.45
CA SER A 974 -6.69 -34.49 -10.40
C SER A 974 -5.81 -34.50 -9.16
N PHE A 975 -5.27 -33.33 -8.77
CA PHE A 975 -4.47 -33.21 -7.56
C PHE A 975 -5.27 -33.55 -6.31
N TYR A 976 -6.48 -33.02 -6.17
CA TYR A 976 -7.35 -33.34 -5.03
C TYR A 976 -7.60 -34.84 -4.94
N LEU A 977 -8.11 -35.46 -6.02
CA LEU A 977 -8.47 -36.88 -6.05
C LEU A 977 -7.28 -37.79 -5.75
N SER A 978 -6.06 -37.43 -6.19
CA SER A 978 -4.87 -38.25 -5.96
C SER A 978 -4.25 -38.13 -4.57
N HIS A 979 -4.55 -37.10 -3.77
CA HIS A 979 -3.75 -36.76 -2.58
C HIS A 979 -4.54 -36.55 -1.29
N TYR A 980 -5.87 -36.42 -1.34
CA TYR A 980 -6.63 -36.07 -0.14
C TYR A 980 -6.59 -37.18 0.93
N GLN A 981 -6.60 -38.46 0.54
CA GLN A 981 -6.56 -39.60 1.48
C GLN A 981 -5.24 -39.63 2.26
N ASP A 982 -4.12 -39.62 1.54
CA ASP A 982 -2.78 -39.58 2.12
C ASP A 982 -2.59 -38.39 3.08
N TYR A 983 -3.16 -37.23 2.73
CA TYR A 983 -3.13 -36.04 3.59
C TYR A 983 -3.86 -36.26 4.91
N LEU A 984 -5.08 -36.79 4.88
CA LEU A 984 -5.87 -37.03 6.09
C LEU A 984 -5.19 -38.07 6.99
N ASP A 985 -4.63 -39.13 6.41
CA ASP A 985 -3.92 -40.18 7.15
C ASP A 985 -2.64 -39.66 7.82
N GLU A 986 -1.84 -38.85 7.10
CA GLU A 986 -0.65 -38.22 7.68
C GLU A 986 -1.01 -37.20 8.79
N LEU A 987 -2.14 -36.50 8.64
CA LEU A 987 -2.60 -35.50 9.60
C LEU A 987 -3.08 -36.16 10.91
N GLN A 988 -3.84 -37.26 10.82
CA GLN A 988 -4.24 -38.05 11.98
C GLN A 988 -3.01 -38.61 12.73
N LYS A 989 -2.04 -39.16 12.00
CA LYS A 989 -0.77 -39.65 12.59
C LYS A 989 0.00 -38.53 13.29
N LEU A 990 -0.08 -37.30 12.78
CA LEU A 990 0.56 -36.15 13.40
C LEU A 990 -0.17 -35.73 14.68
N ALA A 991 -1.50 -35.66 14.66
CA ALA A 991 -2.31 -35.33 15.81
C ALA A 991 -2.11 -36.32 16.98
N GLY A 992 -2.08 -37.62 16.68
CA GLY A 992 -1.88 -38.68 17.68
C GLY A 992 -0.48 -38.70 18.33
N ARG A 993 0.48 -37.93 17.82
CA ARG A 993 1.85 -37.80 18.39
C ARG A 993 2.01 -36.60 19.31
N CYS A 994 1.02 -35.72 19.42
CA CYS A 994 1.08 -34.56 20.27
C CYS A 994 0.51 -34.88 21.65
N PRO A 995 1.21 -34.58 22.77
CA PRO A 995 0.65 -34.76 24.10
C PRO A 995 -0.62 -33.91 24.29
N ALA A 996 -1.49 -34.32 25.20
CA ALA A 996 -2.57 -33.47 25.70
C ALA A 996 -1.92 -32.19 26.26
N SER A 997 -2.37 -31.02 25.82
CA SER A 997 -1.98 -29.78 26.47
C SER A 997 -2.45 -29.85 27.91
N GLU A 998 -1.55 -29.74 28.89
CA GLU A 998 -1.95 -29.56 30.28
C GLU A 998 -2.92 -28.37 30.36
N PRO A 999 -4.01 -28.46 31.16
CA PRO A 999 -4.85 -27.31 31.41
C PRO A 999 -3.98 -26.20 32.01
N PRO A 1000 -4.28 -24.91 31.76
CA PRO A 1000 -3.65 -23.85 32.52
C PRO A 1000 -3.91 -24.13 34.00
N GLU A 1001 -2.84 -24.31 34.79
CA GLU A 1001 -2.92 -24.17 36.25
C GLU A 1001 -3.57 -22.81 36.51
N TRP A 1002 -4.84 -22.84 36.88
CA TRP A 1002 -5.44 -21.72 37.57
C TRP A 1002 -4.75 -21.71 38.93
N ASP A 1003 -3.83 -20.76 39.14
CA ASP A 1003 -3.33 -20.46 40.48
C ASP A 1003 -4.56 -20.32 41.38
N ALA A 1004 -4.76 -21.31 42.26
CA ALA A 1004 -5.72 -21.19 43.34
C ALA A 1004 -5.42 -19.87 44.07
N PRO A 1005 -6.42 -19.03 44.38
CA PRO A 1005 -6.16 -17.87 45.21
C PRO A 1005 -5.50 -18.35 46.51
N PRO A 1006 -4.48 -17.63 47.02
CA PRO A 1006 -3.86 -18.00 48.29
C PRO A 1006 -4.94 -18.07 49.38
N PRO A 1007 -4.78 -18.94 50.39
CA PRO A 1007 -5.70 -18.98 51.52
C PRO A 1007 -5.80 -17.58 52.14
N LEU A 1008 -7.03 -17.17 52.42
CA LEU A 1008 -7.34 -16.00 53.24
C LEU A 1008 -6.83 -16.29 54.66
N ASP A 1009 -5.59 -15.90 54.93
CA ASP A 1009 -5.08 -15.84 56.30
C ASP A 1009 -5.55 -14.52 56.94
N ASP A 1010 -6.41 -14.69 57.93
CA ASP A 1010 -6.68 -13.89 59.13
C ASP A 1010 -6.45 -12.36 59.07
N VAL A 1011 -7.59 -11.66 59.06
CA VAL A 1011 -7.74 -10.30 59.58
C VAL A 1011 -7.54 -10.33 61.10
N PRO A 1012 -6.59 -9.57 61.68
CA PRO A 1012 -6.66 -9.22 63.09
C PRO A 1012 -7.62 -8.04 63.25
N GLU A 1013 -8.76 -8.30 63.88
CA GLU A 1013 -9.54 -7.28 64.57
C GLU A 1013 -8.70 -6.69 65.72
N SER A 1014 -8.51 -5.37 65.73
CA SER A 1014 -8.70 -4.50 66.92
C SER A 1014 -8.20 -3.07 66.63
N GLY A 1015 -9.09 -2.09 66.86
CA GLY A 1015 -8.78 -0.65 66.87
C GLY A 1015 -8.02 -0.22 68.13
N PRO A 1016 -8.00 1.07 68.51
CA PRO A 1016 -8.91 2.17 68.14
C PRO A 1016 -8.40 3.13 67.05
#